data_AF-A0A950C1Y4-F1
#
_entry.id   AF-A0A950C1Y4-F1
#
_cell.length_a   1.000
_cell.length_b   1.000
_cell.length_c   1.000
_cell.angle_alpha   90.00
_cell.angle_beta   90.00
_cell.angle_gamma   90.00
#
_symmetry.space_group_name_H-M   'P 1'
#
loop_
_entity.id
_entity.type
_entity.pdbx_description
1 polymer ?
#
loop_
_entity_poly.entity_id
_entity_poly.type
_entity_poly.pdbx_seq_one_letter_code
_entity_poly.pdbx_strand_id
1 'polypeptide(L)'
;KALAYAAELRARSRDYKRFLEAERKRVFGDHRRKAEQYLMAAQLGGGEPRVDATGKRPDGLHQAIVNLYKTLLEGTRTDHHRVMSPWQAFAALKPDEFASKAKPLAARFAANDDEEKPLNPMVAQLFSGKPPADLAEVARRYGKLFATIARKWEKLIAEADRADRERPTELDNEAEDEIRQLICGPGARLDDRAAGDIKDLLDSERRAKHDELQKAVQNWTNDSSAPPMARVLDDPDQPAPARVFRRGKPEEPGEEVPRRFLPLLGGSDANPFVDGCGRYELARAIARKDNPLTARVWVNRVWGHLLGRGLVAMPSDFGTRSSAPSHPELLDWLAYSLVADGWSTKRLIRKIVLSRTYQQASTDRPEPRASDPANELLWRMNRKRLELEPLRDAMLAASGLLDLTAGGRPVDIGDEPNCRRRTLYLAVKRESLPPFFRAFDFANPDLHVPARHETTVPQQALFLLNGPFVAEQAKALARRAEQGLPTDDETWVRQAYRAALGRDPSTEDRNQAVAFLAAASTLEAIGPGPTAAWRYGIGDWDEAGKSLVSFTPLTHFENEQWQAGSEFPDPVHGYLALRAEGGHPGPNRQQAAVRRWVAPSDGMLAIEGLARHQLPAEASDPKADGIRCLIVSARNGILFEAGVRNREVRTAVAQVGVTKGEFIDFITDPQAGDAFDSFGWKVTLSLVPAGRPREESCFDSAADFRGPDPTSPPLSPREKLAQVLLLCNEFTFVD
;
A
#
# COMPACT_ATOMS: atom_id res chain seq x y z
N LYS A 1 27.95 15.96 9.14
CA LYS A 1 26.90 14.97 9.51
C LYS A 1 26.89 13.76 8.57
N ALA A 2 26.62 13.93 7.26
CA ALA A 2 26.64 12.82 6.29
C ALA A 2 27.98 12.03 6.23
N LEU A 3 29.12 12.72 6.29
CA LEU A 3 30.45 12.08 6.32
C LEU A 3 30.68 11.23 7.59
N ALA A 4 30.23 11.73 8.74
CA ALA A 4 30.34 11.01 10.01
C ALA A 4 29.43 9.78 10.01
N TYR A 5 28.20 9.91 9.52
CA TYR A 5 27.28 8.80 9.30
C TYR A 5 27.90 7.71 8.41
N ALA A 6 28.47 8.11 7.26
CA ALA A 6 29.07 7.19 6.31
C ALA A 6 30.33 6.51 6.87
N ALA A 7 31.15 7.22 7.65
CA ALA A 7 32.31 6.64 8.32
C ALA A 7 31.88 5.56 9.33
N GLU A 8 30.85 5.84 10.12
CA GLU A 8 30.31 4.91 11.11
C GLU A 8 29.62 3.71 10.46
N LEU A 9 28.85 3.92 9.38
CA LEU A 9 28.26 2.83 8.59
C LEU A 9 29.36 1.92 8.04
N ARG A 10 30.43 2.50 7.46
CA ARG A 10 31.58 1.74 6.97
C ARG A 10 32.30 0.98 8.09
N ALA A 11 32.41 1.54 9.29
CA ALA A 11 33.00 0.84 10.43
C ALA A 11 32.18 -0.40 10.80
N ARG A 12 30.87 -0.22 11.03
CA ARG A 12 29.95 -1.32 11.37
C ARG A 12 29.86 -2.39 10.30
N SER A 13 29.76 -1.98 9.03
CA SER A 13 29.76 -2.92 7.90
C SER A 13 31.08 -3.68 7.79
N ARG A 14 32.22 -3.04 8.09
CA ARG A 14 33.54 -3.69 8.10
C ARG A 14 33.64 -4.71 9.23
N ASP A 15 33.14 -4.38 10.42
CA ASP A 15 33.14 -5.31 11.55
C ASP A 15 32.24 -6.52 11.27
N TYR A 16 31.06 -6.30 10.69
CA TYR A 16 30.18 -7.38 10.25
C TYR A 16 30.84 -8.27 9.18
N LYS A 17 31.44 -7.68 8.14
CA LYS A 17 32.16 -8.44 7.10
C LYS A 17 33.35 -9.23 7.67
N ARG A 18 34.16 -8.60 8.54
CA ARG A 18 35.29 -9.27 9.22
C ARG A 18 34.82 -10.45 10.07
N PHE A 19 33.71 -10.31 10.79
CA PHE A 19 33.12 -11.39 11.55
C PHE A 19 32.70 -12.56 10.64
N LEU A 20 31.99 -12.27 9.54
CA LEU A 20 31.56 -13.29 8.58
C LEU A 20 32.77 -14.03 7.97
N GLU A 21 33.81 -13.30 7.55
CA GLU A 21 35.04 -13.89 7.00
C GLU A 21 35.77 -14.76 8.02
N ALA A 22 35.88 -14.30 9.28
CA ALA A 22 36.51 -15.05 10.35
C ALA A 22 35.74 -16.35 10.67
N GLU A 23 34.42 -16.28 10.74
CA GLU A 23 33.57 -17.46 10.99
C GLU A 23 33.57 -18.43 9.81
N ARG A 24 33.55 -17.94 8.56
CA ARG A 24 33.76 -18.78 7.37
C ARG A 24 35.09 -19.52 7.46
N LYS A 25 36.19 -18.81 7.72
CA LYS A 25 37.51 -19.44 7.86
C LYS A 25 37.53 -20.49 8.96
N ARG A 26 36.86 -20.23 10.09
CA ARG A 26 36.78 -21.16 11.22
C ARG A 26 35.98 -22.40 10.86
N VAL A 27 34.74 -22.26 10.41
CA VAL A 27 33.84 -23.37 10.08
C VAL A 27 34.44 -24.24 8.98
N PHE A 28 34.93 -23.63 7.91
CA PHE A 28 35.48 -24.34 6.76
C PHE A 28 36.86 -24.95 7.03
N GLY A 29 37.68 -24.31 7.87
CA GLY A 29 38.90 -24.93 8.37
C GLY A 29 38.62 -26.13 9.29
N ASP A 30 37.63 -26.02 10.18
CA ASP A 30 37.30 -27.06 11.16
C ASP A 30 36.79 -28.35 10.51
N HIS A 31 35.89 -28.29 9.51
CA HIS A 31 35.41 -29.52 8.89
C HIS A 31 36.43 -30.18 7.98
N ARG A 32 37.36 -29.44 7.38
CA ARG A 32 38.48 -30.00 6.60
C ARG A 32 39.44 -30.75 7.52
N ARG A 33 39.69 -30.23 8.73
CA ARG A 33 40.46 -30.94 9.77
C ARG A 33 39.76 -32.19 10.28
N LYS A 34 38.41 -32.20 10.28
CA LYS A 34 37.57 -33.35 10.67
C LYS A 34 37.08 -34.18 9.47
N ALA A 35 37.76 -34.12 8.33
CA ALA A 35 37.29 -34.77 7.09
C ALA A 35 37.02 -36.28 7.25
N GLU A 36 37.81 -36.99 8.06
CA GLU A 36 37.55 -38.39 8.42
C GLU A 36 36.13 -38.59 8.97
N GLN A 37 35.74 -37.79 9.98
CA GLN A 37 34.46 -37.92 10.68
C GLN A 37 33.30 -37.59 9.75
N TYR A 38 33.46 -36.56 8.91
CA TYR A 38 32.45 -36.16 7.93
C TYR A 38 32.30 -37.17 6.78
N LEU A 39 33.39 -37.76 6.27
CA LEU A 39 33.36 -38.83 5.27
C LEU A 39 32.63 -40.07 5.80
N MET A 40 32.92 -40.47 7.04
CA MET A 40 32.24 -41.59 7.69
C MET A 40 30.75 -41.30 7.91
N ALA A 41 30.41 -40.11 8.42
CA ALA A 41 29.01 -39.72 8.63
C ALA A 41 28.22 -39.65 7.32
N ALA A 42 28.84 -39.16 6.24
CA ALA A 42 28.22 -39.10 4.92
C ALA A 42 28.00 -40.49 4.29
N GLN A 43 28.89 -41.44 4.53
CA GLN A 43 28.80 -42.80 3.99
C GLN A 43 27.85 -43.72 4.78
N LEU A 44 27.82 -43.59 6.11
CA LEU A 44 26.99 -44.42 6.99
C LEU A 44 25.57 -43.86 7.20
N GLY A 45 25.34 -42.58 6.87
CA GLY A 45 24.06 -41.90 7.14
C GLY A 45 22.94 -42.32 6.19
N GLY A 46 22.10 -43.27 6.62
CA GLY A 46 20.77 -43.52 6.05
C GLY A 46 19.67 -42.92 6.92
N GLY A 47 18.84 -42.04 6.34
CA GLY A 47 17.71 -41.36 7.02
C GLY A 47 18.03 -39.94 7.51
N GLU A 48 17.00 -39.15 7.80
CA GLU A 48 17.15 -37.82 8.41
C GLU A 48 17.59 -37.96 9.87
N PRO A 49 18.79 -37.46 10.23
CA PRO A 49 19.30 -37.59 11.59
C PRO A 49 18.63 -36.58 12.50
N ARG A 50 18.42 -36.96 13.77
CA ARG A 50 17.95 -36.04 14.80
C ARG A 50 19.06 -35.01 15.09
N VAL A 51 18.80 -33.75 14.74
CA VAL A 51 19.69 -32.62 15.00
C VAL A 51 19.16 -31.74 16.13
N ASP A 52 20.05 -31.02 16.81
CA ASP A 52 19.66 -29.96 17.74
C ASP A 52 19.20 -28.69 17.00
N ALA A 53 18.78 -27.66 17.75
CA ALA A 53 18.35 -26.37 17.20
C ALA A 53 19.45 -25.61 16.43
N THR A 54 20.71 -26.03 16.57
CA THR A 54 21.86 -25.49 15.84
C THR A 54 22.25 -26.34 14.62
N GLY A 55 21.50 -27.41 14.31
CA GLY A 55 21.81 -28.29 13.19
C GLY A 55 22.95 -29.28 13.47
N LYS A 56 23.39 -29.41 14.73
CA LYS A 56 24.41 -30.38 15.14
C LYS A 56 23.78 -31.73 15.47
N ARG A 57 24.50 -32.78 15.08
CA ARG A 57 24.20 -34.18 15.38
C ARG A 57 24.74 -34.57 16.77
N PRO A 58 24.30 -35.71 17.35
CA PRO A 58 24.82 -36.21 18.63
C PRO A 58 26.33 -36.49 18.63
N ASP A 59 26.90 -36.79 17.45
CA ASP A 59 28.35 -36.99 17.23
C ASP A 59 29.13 -35.65 17.16
N GLY A 60 28.45 -34.51 17.31
CA GLY A 60 29.05 -33.17 17.28
C GLY A 60 29.32 -32.62 15.88
N LEU A 61 28.95 -33.33 14.82
CA LEU A 61 29.09 -32.88 13.43
C LEU A 61 27.89 -32.04 13.00
N HIS A 62 28.11 -31.07 12.11
CA HIS A 62 27.04 -30.23 11.58
C HIS A 62 26.38 -30.91 10.37
N GLN A 63 25.05 -31.08 10.39
CA GLN A 63 24.35 -31.86 9.36
C GLN A 63 24.47 -31.25 7.96
N ALA A 64 24.43 -29.92 7.84
CA ALA A 64 24.63 -29.26 6.54
C ALA A 64 26.01 -29.58 5.93
N ILE A 65 27.04 -29.73 6.76
CA ILE A 65 28.39 -30.10 6.29
C ILE A 65 28.43 -31.59 5.93
N VAL A 66 27.76 -32.47 6.71
CA VAL A 66 27.60 -33.88 6.32
C VAL A 66 26.95 -34.00 4.94
N ASN A 67 25.95 -33.18 4.64
CA ASN A 67 25.31 -33.15 3.33
C ASN A 67 26.28 -32.74 2.21
N LEU A 68 27.18 -31.77 2.44
CA LEU A 68 28.22 -31.42 1.48
C LEU A 68 29.14 -32.61 1.15
N TYR A 69 29.58 -33.34 2.17
CA TYR A 69 30.37 -34.56 1.98
C TYR A 69 29.57 -35.66 1.29
N LYS A 70 28.27 -35.79 1.56
CA LYS A 70 27.40 -36.72 0.83
C LYS A 70 27.32 -36.37 -0.65
N THR A 71 27.11 -35.10 -0.97
CA THR A 71 27.11 -34.58 -2.34
C THR A 71 28.46 -34.77 -3.02
N LEU A 72 29.58 -34.63 -2.30
CA LEU A 72 30.92 -34.98 -2.80
C LEU A 72 31.00 -36.47 -3.18
N LEU A 73 30.60 -37.35 -2.28
CA LEU A 73 30.65 -38.80 -2.50
C LEU A 73 29.76 -39.22 -3.68
N GLU A 74 28.55 -38.68 -3.78
CA GLU A 74 27.63 -38.94 -4.89
C GLU A 74 28.19 -38.42 -6.22
N GLY A 75 28.71 -37.19 -6.23
CA GLY A 75 29.27 -36.56 -7.42
C GLY A 75 30.53 -37.23 -7.96
N THR A 76 31.24 -37.96 -7.12
CA THR A 76 32.46 -38.65 -7.51
C THR A 76 32.21 -40.08 -8.00
N ARG A 77 30.99 -40.63 -7.82
CA ARG A 77 30.60 -41.98 -8.28
C ARG A 77 30.51 -42.01 -9.80
N THR A 78 31.66 -42.19 -10.43
CA THR A 78 31.87 -42.24 -11.87
C THR A 78 32.69 -43.47 -12.21
N ASP A 79 32.81 -43.82 -13.50
CA ASP A 79 33.59 -44.98 -13.94
C ASP A 79 35.06 -44.92 -13.48
N HIS A 80 35.60 -43.71 -13.27
CA HIS A 80 36.91 -43.46 -12.63
C HIS A 80 37.06 -42.00 -12.16
N HIS A 81 37.38 -41.81 -10.89
CA HIS A 81 37.75 -40.53 -10.28
C HIS A 81 39.14 -40.65 -9.62
N ARG A 82 40.11 -39.89 -10.12
CA ARG A 82 41.54 -39.99 -9.74
C ARG A 82 41.82 -39.91 -8.24
N VAL A 83 41.01 -39.14 -7.50
CA VAL A 83 41.12 -38.99 -6.04
C VAL A 83 40.19 -39.91 -5.24
N MET A 84 38.96 -40.19 -5.69
CA MET A 84 37.89 -40.77 -4.85
C MET A 84 37.48 -42.21 -5.22
N SER A 85 37.96 -42.74 -6.35
CA SER A 85 37.69 -44.14 -6.71
C SER A 85 38.18 -45.16 -5.67
N PRO A 86 39.34 -44.99 -5.00
CA PRO A 86 39.73 -45.91 -3.94
C PRO A 86 38.75 -45.87 -2.75
N TRP A 87 38.28 -44.68 -2.36
CA TRP A 87 37.25 -44.55 -1.32
C TRP A 87 36.00 -45.36 -1.67
N GLN A 88 35.48 -45.20 -2.89
CA GLN A 88 34.27 -45.89 -3.34
C GLN A 88 34.44 -47.41 -3.36
N ALA A 89 35.60 -47.89 -3.82
CA ALA A 89 35.90 -49.31 -3.86
C ALA A 89 35.95 -49.94 -2.45
N PHE A 90 36.57 -49.26 -1.48
CA PHE A 90 36.57 -49.74 -0.08
C PHE A 90 35.20 -49.61 0.57
N ALA A 91 34.46 -48.52 0.29
CA ALA A 91 33.13 -48.29 0.84
C ALA A 91 32.06 -49.28 0.32
N ALA A 92 32.32 -49.94 -0.81
CA ALA A 92 31.46 -50.98 -1.37
C ALA A 92 31.66 -52.37 -0.72
N LEU A 93 32.72 -52.55 0.07
CA LEU A 93 32.99 -53.81 0.77
C LEU A 93 32.05 -53.97 1.96
N LYS A 94 31.56 -55.20 2.17
CA LYS A 94 30.81 -55.54 3.38
C LYS A 94 31.76 -55.67 4.58
N PRO A 95 31.32 -55.33 5.81
CA PRO A 95 32.19 -55.35 7.00
C PRO A 95 32.86 -56.71 7.28
N ASP A 96 32.16 -57.81 7.04
CA ASP A 96 32.61 -59.20 7.22
C ASP A 96 33.63 -59.66 6.18
N GLU A 97 33.63 -59.03 5.00
CA GLU A 97 34.56 -59.34 3.91
C GLU A 97 35.69 -58.30 3.75
N PHE A 98 35.69 -57.24 4.56
CA PHE A 98 36.54 -56.08 4.36
C PHE A 98 38.03 -56.46 4.42
N ALA A 99 38.48 -57.14 5.48
CA ALA A 99 39.89 -57.46 5.67
C ALA A 99 40.47 -58.38 4.58
N SER A 100 39.67 -59.31 4.05
CA SER A 100 40.12 -60.23 3.00
C SER A 100 40.17 -59.57 1.62
N LYS A 101 39.16 -58.74 1.28
CA LYS A 101 39.07 -58.03 -0.01
C LYS A 101 39.89 -56.74 -0.06
N ALA A 102 40.20 -56.13 1.09
CA ALA A 102 40.99 -54.90 1.15
C ALA A 102 42.45 -55.10 0.74
N LYS A 103 43.04 -56.28 1.01
CA LYS A 103 44.45 -56.58 0.66
C LYS A 103 44.73 -56.50 -0.85
N PRO A 104 43.99 -57.20 -1.75
CA PRO A 104 44.22 -57.08 -3.19
C PRO A 104 43.86 -55.68 -3.72
N LEU A 105 42.82 -55.03 -3.18
CA LEU A 105 42.45 -53.67 -3.58
C LEU A 105 43.53 -52.64 -3.22
N ALA A 106 44.09 -52.70 -2.02
CA ALA A 106 45.16 -51.82 -1.58
C ALA A 106 46.43 -52.01 -2.42
N ALA A 107 46.80 -53.26 -2.74
CA ALA A 107 47.94 -53.55 -3.62
C ALA A 107 47.75 -52.95 -5.03
N ARG A 108 46.56 -53.11 -5.61
CA ARG A 108 46.22 -52.53 -6.92
C ARG A 108 46.32 -51.00 -6.91
N PHE A 109 45.72 -50.34 -5.92
CA PHE A 109 45.76 -48.88 -5.85
C PHE A 109 47.15 -48.34 -5.52
N ALA A 110 47.97 -49.09 -4.78
CA ALA A 110 49.36 -48.71 -4.49
C ALA A 110 50.28 -48.84 -5.71
N ALA A 111 50.05 -49.83 -6.58
CA ALA A 111 50.83 -50.02 -7.80
C ALA A 111 50.62 -48.87 -8.79
N ASN A 112 49.38 -48.37 -8.90
CA ASN A 112 49.01 -47.25 -9.77
C ASN A 112 49.52 -47.40 -11.22
N ASP A 113 49.40 -48.61 -11.75
CA ASP A 113 49.97 -49.10 -13.01
C ASP A 113 48.98 -49.02 -14.20
N ASP A 114 47.75 -48.55 -13.95
CA ASP A 114 46.75 -48.30 -15.00
C ASP A 114 47.05 -46.98 -15.73
N GLU A 115 47.71 -47.07 -16.88
CA GLU A 115 48.09 -45.92 -17.72
C GLU A 115 46.87 -45.18 -18.31
N GLU A 116 45.74 -45.86 -18.51
CA GLU A 116 44.51 -45.24 -19.03
C GLU A 116 43.73 -44.50 -17.92
N LYS A 117 43.82 -44.97 -16.69
CA LYS A 117 43.10 -44.45 -15.52
C LYS A 117 44.01 -44.28 -14.30
N PRO A 118 45.04 -43.42 -14.37
CA PRO A 118 45.96 -43.24 -13.26
C PRO A 118 45.26 -42.56 -12.08
N LEU A 119 45.52 -43.04 -10.86
CA LEU A 119 45.15 -42.35 -9.63
C LEU A 119 46.08 -41.18 -9.37
N ASN A 120 45.60 -40.26 -8.53
CA ASN A 120 46.46 -39.25 -7.95
C ASN A 120 47.60 -39.93 -7.14
N PRO A 121 48.88 -39.61 -7.40
CA PRO A 121 50.02 -40.29 -6.77
C PRO A 121 50.00 -40.26 -5.24
N MET A 122 49.50 -39.18 -4.63
CA MET A 122 49.39 -39.07 -3.18
C MET A 122 48.32 -39.99 -2.61
N VAL A 123 47.25 -40.24 -3.36
CA VAL A 123 46.19 -41.17 -3.00
C VAL A 123 46.67 -42.62 -3.14
N ALA A 124 47.40 -42.95 -4.20
CA ALA A 124 48.04 -44.26 -4.36
C ALA A 124 48.98 -44.57 -3.18
N GLN A 125 49.76 -43.58 -2.76
CA GLN A 125 50.67 -43.71 -1.61
C GLN A 125 49.94 -44.01 -0.29
N LEU A 126 48.68 -43.57 -0.11
CA LEU A 126 47.89 -43.91 1.08
C LEU A 126 47.71 -45.42 1.27
N PHE A 127 47.79 -46.21 0.19
CA PHE A 127 47.58 -47.65 0.21
C PHE A 127 48.87 -48.46 0.12
N SER A 128 50.03 -47.79 0.04
CA SER A 128 51.34 -48.43 0.11
C SER A 128 51.60 -48.94 1.54
N GLY A 129 51.93 -50.23 1.67
CA GLY A 129 52.22 -50.86 2.97
C GLY A 129 51.04 -51.70 3.51
N LYS A 130 50.71 -51.56 4.80
CA LYS A 130 49.69 -52.40 5.46
C LYS A 130 48.29 -52.11 4.90
N PRO A 131 47.51 -53.11 4.47
CA PRO A 131 46.13 -52.92 4.02
C PRO A 131 45.27 -52.29 5.13
N PRO A 132 44.29 -51.45 4.79
CA PRO A 132 43.35 -50.90 5.77
C PRO A 132 42.53 -52.04 6.42
N ALA A 133 42.32 -51.97 7.73
CA ALA A 133 41.60 -53.00 8.47
C ALA A 133 40.07 -52.88 8.35
N ASP A 134 39.58 -51.66 8.21
CA ASP A 134 38.17 -51.30 8.08
C ASP A 134 38.03 -49.97 7.29
N LEU A 135 36.79 -49.56 7.03
CA LEU A 135 36.50 -48.32 6.32
C LEU A 135 36.91 -47.07 7.13
N ALA A 136 36.90 -47.16 8.46
CA ALA A 136 37.34 -46.07 9.33
C ALA A 136 38.84 -45.77 9.17
N GLU A 137 39.66 -46.80 8.97
CA GLU A 137 41.09 -46.66 8.65
C GLU A 137 41.31 -46.00 7.28
N VAL A 138 40.45 -46.28 6.30
CA VAL A 138 40.47 -45.57 5.01
C VAL A 138 40.11 -44.10 5.22
N ALA A 139 39.08 -43.81 6.01
CA ALA A 139 38.69 -42.44 6.36
C ALA A 139 39.78 -41.66 7.09
N ARG A 140 40.52 -42.30 8.01
CA ARG A 140 41.70 -41.71 8.67
C ARG A 140 42.77 -41.30 7.66
N ARG A 141 43.08 -42.18 6.69
CA ARG A 141 44.09 -41.93 5.66
C ARG A 141 43.69 -40.73 4.77
N TYR A 142 42.45 -40.71 4.28
CA TYR A 142 41.92 -39.56 3.52
C TYR A 142 41.86 -38.28 4.36
N GLY A 143 41.39 -38.37 5.60
CA GLY A 143 41.29 -37.23 6.52
C GLY A 143 42.66 -36.58 6.76
N LYS A 144 43.71 -37.39 6.97
CA LYS A 144 45.08 -36.90 7.12
C LYS A 144 45.60 -36.22 5.84
N LEU A 145 45.31 -36.78 4.67
CA LEU A 145 45.69 -36.19 3.39
C LEU A 145 44.99 -34.84 3.17
N PHE A 146 43.67 -34.80 3.28
CA PHE A 146 42.88 -33.58 3.10
C PHE A 146 43.27 -32.49 4.10
N ALA A 147 43.47 -32.82 5.37
CA ALA A 147 43.93 -31.87 6.38
C ALA A 147 45.36 -31.36 6.11
N THR A 148 46.20 -32.12 5.42
CA THR A 148 47.56 -31.70 5.06
C THR A 148 47.54 -30.73 3.90
N ILE A 149 46.78 -31.04 2.83
CA ILE A 149 46.59 -30.15 1.68
C ILE A 149 45.88 -28.84 2.10
N ALA A 150 44.83 -28.93 2.91
CA ALA A 150 44.12 -27.76 3.43
C ALA A 150 45.05 -26.83 4.22
N ARG A 151 45.91 -27.37 5.10
CA ARG A 151 46.89 -26.57 5.85
C ARG A 151 47.92 -25.90 4.96
N LYS A 152 48.39 -26.60 3.92
CA LYS A 152 49.34 -26.05 2.94
C LYS A 152 48.72 -24.86 2.21
N TRP A 153 47.49 -25.03 1.73
CA TRP A 153 46.72 -23.96 1.08
C TRP A 153 46.44 -22.76 2.00
N GLU A 154 45.95 -23.02 3.21
CA GLU A 154 45.67 -21.97 4.21
C GLU A 154 46.93 -21.16 4.57
N LYS A 155 48.08 -21.83 4.69
CA LYS A 155 49.37 -21.17 4.94
C LYS A 155 49.76 -20.27 3.77
N LEU A 156 49.63 -20.75 2.55
CA LEU A 156 49.98 -20.01 1.34
C LEU A 156 49.10 -18.76 1.17
N ILE A 157 47.79 -18.87 1.38
CA ILE A 157 46.87 -17.74 1.39
C ILE A 157 47.24 -16.74 2.50
N ALA A 158 47.53 -17.22 3.71
CA ALA A 158 47.91 -16.35 4.82
C ALA A 158 49.27 -15.66 4.64
N GLU A 159 50.16 -16.21 3.83
CA GLU A 159 51.43 -15.57 3.44
C GLU A 159 51.21 -14.48 2.39
N ALA A 160 50.36 -14.75 1.38
CA ALA A 160 49.95 -13.74 0.39
C ALA A 160 49.23 -12.55 1.05
N ASP A 161 48.26 -12.83 1.94
CA ASP A 161 47.53 -11.81 2.70
C ASP A 161 48.45 -10.94 3.57
N ARG A 162 49.43 -11.56 4.26
CA ARG A 162 50.41 -10.82 5.09
C ARG A 162 51.36 -9.97 4.28
N ALA A 163 51.66 -10.39 3.05
CA ALA A 163 52.57 -9.69 2.16
C ALA A 163 51.87 -8.71 1.21
N ASP A 164 50.54 -8.54 1.34
CA ASP A 164 49.70 -7.72 0.46
C ASP A 164 49.89 -8.04 -1.03
N ARG A 165 49.96 -9.35 -1.36
CA ARG A 165 50.10 -9.85 -2.72
C ARG A 165 48.80 -10.46 -3.22
N GLU A 166 48.69 -10.58 -4.53
CA GLU A 166 47.59 -11.32 -5.16
C GLU A 166 47.55 -12.75 -4.61
N ARG A 167 46.36 -13.21 -4.23
CA ARG A 167 46.17 -14.56 -3.67
C ARG A 167 46.44 -15.59 -4.76
N PRO A 168 47.21 -16.65 -4.48
CA PRO A 168 47.44 -17.73 -5.43
C PRO A 168 46.13 -18.41 -5.80
N THR A 169 46.07 -18.94 -7.02
CA THR A 169 44.91 -19.67 -7.58
C THR A 169 45.09 -21.18 -7.54
N GLU A 170 46.31 -21.66 -7.37
CA GLU A 170 46.71 -23.08 -7.38
C GLU A 170 47.91 -23.37 -6.45
N LEU A 171 48.15 -24.65 -6.16
CA LEU A 171 49.37 -25.15 -5.54
C LEU A 171 50.39 -25.55 -6.62
N ASP A 172 51.68 -25.29 -6.36
CA ASP A 172 52.78 -25.58 -7.31
C ASP A 172 52.88 -27.06 -7.71
N ASN A 173 52.40 -27.98 -6.87
CA ASN A 173 52.40 -29.40 -7.17
C ASN A 173 51.02 -29.80 -7.71
N GLU A 174 50.97 -30.26 -8.96
CA GLU A 174 49.72 -30.64 -9.65
C GLU A 174 48.90 -31.69 -8.89
N ALA A 175 49.55 -32.70 -8.29
CA ALA A 175 48.85 -33.74 -7.53
C ALA A 175 48.26 -33.19 -6.21
N GLU A 176 48.94 -32.25 -5.57
CA GLU A 176 48.38 -31.54 -4.41
C GLU A 176 47.26 -30.59 -4.82
N ASP A 177 47.40 -29.88 -5.95
CA ASP A 177 46.38 -28.95 -6.44
C ASP A 177 45.10 -29.68 -6.78
N GLU A 178 45.16 -30.83 -7.46
CA GLU A 178 43.99 -31.66 -7.79
C GLU A 178 43.18 -32.01 -6.54
N ILE A 179 43.85 -32.37 -5.43
CA ILE A 179 43.19 -32.62 -4.16
C ILE A 179 42.64 -31.32 -3.58
N ARG A 180 43.39 -30.21 -3.63
CA ARG A 180 42.92 -28.89 -3.21
C ARG A 180 41.67 -28.45 -3.98
N GLN A 181 41.59 -28.68 -5.30
CA GLN A 181 40.41 -28.35 -6.10
C GLN A 181 39.18 -29.09 -5.59
N LEU A 182 39.34 -30.34 -5.14
CA LEU A 182 38.24 -31.14 -4.59
C LEU A 182 37.72 -30.61 -3.25
N ILE A 183 38.59 -30.06 -2.39
CA ILE A 183 38.26 -29.67 -1.01
C ILE A 183 38.09 -28.16 -0.78
N CYS A 184 38.72 -27.32 -1.61
CA CYS A 184 38.84 -25.86 -1.46
C CYS A 184 38.79 -25.10 -2.80
N GLY A 185 38.56 -25.79 -3.93
CA GLY A 185 38.52 -25.15 -5.25
C GLY A 185 37.29 -24.26 -5.44
N PRO A 186 37.34 -23.23 -6.32
CA PRO A 186 36.15 -22.50 -6.73
C PRO A 186 35.11 -23.48 -7.31
N GLY A 187 33.93 -23.57 -6.68
CA GLY A 187 32.88 -24.51 -7.09
C GLY A 187 33.08 -25.95 -6.59
N ALA A 188 34.07 -26.19 -5.73
CA ALA A 188 34.23 -27.46 -5.06
C ALA A 188 33.01 -27.76 -4.17
N ARG A 189 32.63 -29.04 -4.10
CA ARG A 189 31.47 -29.49 -3.31
C ARG A 189 31.65 -29.29 -1.80
N LEU A 190 32.88 -29.04 -1.35
CA LEU A 190 33.24 -28.75 0.04
C LEU A 190 33.65 -27.27 0.28
N ASP A 191 33.38 -26.39 -0.70
CA ASP A 191 33.69 -24.97 -0.60
C ASP A 191 32.69 -24.19 0.26
N ASP A 192 33.12 -23.04 0.79
CA ASP A 192 32.30 -22.20 1.66
C ASP A 192 31.10 -21.55 0.95
N ARG A 193 31.17 -21.47 -0.38
CA ARG A 193 30.09 -21.01 -1.25
C ARG A 193 28.99 -22.05 -1.43
N ALA A 194 29.29 -23.33 -1.22
CA ALA A 194 28.34 -24.43 -1.40
C ALA A 194 27.38 -24.60 -0.20
N ALA A 195 27.70 -24.02 0.97
CA ALA A 195 27.03 -24.31 2.22
C ALA A 195 25.86 -23.38 2.59
N GLY A 196 25.48 -22.45 1.71
CA GLY A 196 24.41 -21.47 1.99
C GLY A 196 24.84 -20.35 2.95
N ASP A 197 23.90 -19.88 3.78
CA ASP A 197 24.17 -18.81 4.75
C ASP A 197 25.04 -19.35 5.91
N ILE A 198 26.17 -18.67 6.17
CA ILE A 198 27.09 -19.06 7.24
C ILE A 198 26.40 -19.05 8.61
N LYS A 199 25.37 -18.19 8.81
CA LYS A 199 24.59 -18.11 10.06
C LYS A 199 24.03 -19.46 10.47
N ASP A 200 23.60 -20.27 9.50
CA ASP A 200 23.00 -21.57 9.74
C ASP A 200 24.02 -22.58 10.29
N LEU A 201 25.32 -22.35 10.07
CA LEU A 201 26.41 -23.20 10.54
C LEU A 201 26.99 -22.80 11.91
N LEU A 202 26.50 -21.69 12.48
CA LEU A 202 27.01 -21.14 13.74
C LEU A 202 26.30 -21.74 14.96
N ASP A 203 27.00 -21.81 16.09
CA ASP A 203 26.38 -22.10 17.38
C ASP A 203 25.60 -20.90 17.93
N SER A 204 24.84 -21.11 19.00
CA SER A 204 23.94 -20.10 19.57
C SER A 204 24.64 -18.79 19.94
N GLU A 205 25.86 -18.85 20.49
CA GLU A 205 26.63 -17.67 20.88
C GLU A 205 27.06 -16.85 19.66
N ARG A 206 27.59 -17.53 18.63
CA ARG A 206 28.02 -16.88 17.40
C ARG A 206 26.84 -16.39 16.55
N ARG A 207 25.70 -17.09 16.57
CA ARG A 207 24.44 -16.61 15.96
C ARG A 207 23.96 -15.34 16.64
N ALA A 208 24.05 -15.26 17.97
CA ALA A 208 23.71 -14.04 18.70
C ALA A 208 24.65 -12.89 18.29
N LYS A 209 25.96 -13.14 18.15
CA LYS A 209 26.92 -12.13 17.70
C LYS A 209 26.71 -11.69 16.25
N HIS A 210 26.41 -12.64 15.36
CA HIS A 210 26.00 -12.36 13.99
C HIS A 210 24.81 -11.38 13.97
N ASP A 211 23.76 -11.71 14.73
CA ASP A 211 22.54 -10.92 14.78
C ASP A 211 22.74 -9.56 15.44
N GLU A 212 23.60 -9.47 16.44
CA GLU A 212 24.02 -8.20 17.05
C GLU A 212 24.70 -7.28 16.02
N LEU A 213 25.69 -7.78 15.28
CA LEU A 213 26.42 -6.98 14.28
C LEU A 213 25.52 -6.62 13.08
N GLN A 214 24.69 -7.55 12.62
CA GLN A 214 23.72 -7.30 11.55
C GLN A 214 22.71 -6.24 11.98
N LYS A 215 22.18 -6.33 13.21
CA LYS A 215 21.27 -5.32 13.78
C LYS A 215 21.97 -3.99 13.98
N ALA A 216 23.25 -3.95 14.36
CA ALA A 216 23.99 -2.70 14.50
C ALA A 216 24.12 -1.94 13.16
N VAL A 217 24.35 -2.67 12.06
CA VAL A 217 24.32 -2.10 10.70
C VAL A 217 22.90 -1.66 10.33
N GLN A 218 21.89 -2.52 10.55
CA GLN A 218 20.50 -2.23 10.20
C GLN A 218 19.93 -1.03 10.96
N ASN A 219 20.19 -0.95 12.27
CA ASN A 219 19.74 0.14 13.12
C ASN A 219 20.40 1.45 12.73
N TRP A 220 21.69 1.45 12.38
CA TRP A 220 22.33 2.65 11.82
C TRP A 220 21.76 3.04 10.46
N THR A 221 21.46 2.04 9.63
CA THR A 221 20.86 2.27 8.31
C THR A 221 19.48 2.92 8.43
N ASN A 222 18.72 2.56 9.46
CA ASN A 222 17.37 3.05 9.74
C ASN A 222 17.32 4.23 10.71
N ASP A 223 18.47 4.71 11.20
CA ASP A 223 18.52 5.79 12.17
C ASP A 223 17.94 7.09 11.59
N SER A 224 17.28 7.89 12.41
CA SER A 224 16.69 9.17 11.98
C SER A 224 17.73 10.18 11.44
N SER A 225 19.00 10.01 11.79
CA SER A 225 20.13 10.80 11.28
C SER A 225 20.70 10.28 9.96
N ALA A 226 20.20 9.15 9.44
CA ALA A 226 20.60 8.62 8.16
C ALA A 226 20.30 9.64 7.06
N PRO A 227 21.28 9.96 6.19
CA PRO A 227 21.02 10.77 5.02
C PRO A 227 20.01 10.03 4.13
N PRO A 228 19.25 10.75 3.27
CA PRO A 228 18.40 10.11 2.29
C PRO A 228 19.24 9.16 1.43
N MET A 229 19.01 7.86 1.55
CA MET A 229 19.68 6.83 0.77
C MET A 229 18.65 6.14 -0.14
N ALA A 230 19.00 5.99 -1.41
CA ALA A 230 18.27 5.12 -2.31
C ALA A 230 18.78 3.69 -2.10
N ARG A 231 17.88 2.74 -1.81
CA ARG A 231 18.22 1.32 -1.90
C ARG A 231 18.35 0.98 -3.38
N VAL A 232 19.58 0.86 -3.83
CA VAL A 232 19.92 0.40 -5.18
C VAL A 232 20.24 -1.08 -5.13
N LEU A 233 19.91 -1.81 -6.19
CA LEU A 233 20.51 -3.13 -6.36
C LEU A 233 21.97 -2.95 -6.71
N ASP A 234 22.84 -3.64 -5.98
CA ASP A 234 24.25 -3.78 -6.30
C ASP A 234 24.48 -5.12 -7.00
N ASP A 235 25.55 -5.20 -7.79
CA ASP A 235 25.98 -6.47 -8.36
C ASP A 235 26.85 -7.21 -7.34
N PRO A 236 26.70 -8.54 -7.18
CA PRO A 236 27.65 -9.31 -6.40
C PRO A 236 29.03 -9.30 -7.08
N ASP A 237 30.10 -9.25 -6.27
CA ASP A 237 31.50 -9.28 -6.78
C ASP A 237 31.76 -10.48 -7.71
N GLN A 238 31.09 -11.60 -7.46
CA GLN A 238 31.12 -12.79 -8.31
C GLN A 238 29.68 -13.28 -8.58
N PRO A 239 29.09 -12.94 -9.72
CA PRO A 239 27.74 -13.37 -10.08
C PRO A 239 27.70 -14.88 -10.34
N ALA A 240 26.77 -15.57 -9.67
CA ALA A 240 26.57 -17.00 -9.85
C ALA A 240 25.99 -17.31 -11.25
N PRO A 241 26.45 -18.38 -11.91
CA PRO A 241 25.89 -18.80 -13.19
C PRO A 241 24.44 -19.27 -13.04
N ALA A 242 23.55 -18.81 -13.94
CA ALA A 242 22.17 -19.28 -14.00
C ALA A 242 22.12 -20.68 -14.61
N ARG A 243 21.19 -21.53 -14.15
CA ARG A 243 21.02 -22.91 -14.64
C ARG A 243 19.57 -23.22 -14.95
N VAL A 244 19.34 -24.11 -15.91
CA VAL A 244 18.00 -24.64 -16.20
C VAL A 244 17.60 -25.62 -15.11
N PHE A 245 16.54 -25.36 -14.35
CA PHE A 245 16.02 -26.31 -13.37
C PHE A 245 15.21 -27.41 -14.05
N ARG A 246 15.65 -28.66 -13.94
CA ARG A 246 14.96 -29.80 -14.55
C ARG A 246 13.58 -29.94 -13.92
N ARG A 247 12.54 -29.84 -14.76
CA ARG A 247 11.12 -29.83 -14.31
C ARG A 247 10.80 -28.73 -13.30
N GLY A 248 11.60 -27.65 -13.26
CA GLY A 248 11.41 -26.52 -12.34
C GLY A 248 11.87 -26.75 -10.89
N LYS A 249 12.56 -27.87 -10.59
CA LYS A 249 13.06 -28.16 -9.25
C LYS A 249 14.42 -27.49 -8.98
N PRO A 250 14.55 -26.58 -8.00
CA PRO A 250 15.82 -25.94 -7.66
C PRO A 250 16.93 -26.92 -7.27
N GLU A 251 16.58 -28.09 -6.74
CA GLU A 251 17.51 -29.13 -6.28
C GLU A 251 18.09 -29.97 -7.43
N GLU A 252 17.52 -29.87 -8.63
CA GLU A 252 17.96 -30.60 -9.83
C GLU A 252 18.45 -29.63 -10.93
N PRO A 253 19.57 -28.91 -10.71
CA PRO A 253 20.12 -28.00 -11.69
C PRO A 253 20.65 -28.74 -12.92
N GLY A 254 20.25 -28.27 -14.10
CA GLY A 254 20.71 -28.73 -15.40
C GLY A 254 21.84 -27.87 -15.95
N GLU A 255 21.78 -27.66 -17.27
CA GLU A 255 22.80 -26.91 -18.01
C GLU A 255 22.88 -25.45 -17.57
N GLU A 256 24.09 -24.92 -17.64
CA GLU A 256 24.36 -23.50 -17.41
C GLU A 256 23.86 -22.67 -18.58
N VAL A 257 23.18 -21.57 -18.24
CA VAL A 257 22.69 -20.60 -19.21
C VAL A 257 23.57 -19.37 -19.11
N PRO A 258 24.41 -19.09 -20.13
CA PRO A 258 25.19 -17.88 -20.14
C PRO A 258 24.26 -16.66 -20.15
N ARG A 259 24.66 -15.62 -19.45
CA ARG A 259 23.95 -14.34 -19.40
C ARG A 259 24.13 -13.68 -20.75
N ARG A 260 23.07 -13.54 -21.53
CA ARG A 260 23.11 -12.92 -22.87
C ARG A 260 21.72 -12.45 -23.27
N PHE A 261 21.66 -11.68 -24.36
CA PHE A 261 20.41 -11.43 -25.03
C PHE A 261 19.84 -12.73 -25.62
N LEU A 262 18.51 -12.79 -25.81
CA LEU A 262 17.86 -13.98 -26.36
C LEU A 262 18.46 -14.33 -27.74
N PRO A 263 19.13 -15.49 -27.91
CA PRO A 263 19.82 -15.82 -29.16
C PRO A 263 18.91 -15.80 -30.38
N LEU A 264 17.66 -16.24 -30.20
CA LEU A 264 16.62 -16.23 -31.23
C LEU A 264 16.33 -14.83 -31.77
N LEU A 265 16.45 -13.79 -30.94
CA LEU A 265 16.17 -12.40 -31.31
C LEU A 265 17.45 -11.61 -31.64
N GLY A 266 18.59 -12.00 -31.08
CA GLY A 266 19.86 -11.26 -31.18
C GLY A 266 20.79 -11.70 -32.30
N GLY A 267 20.55 -12.86 -32.95
CA GLY A 267 21.44 -13.37 -34.00
C GLY A 267 22.90 -13.47 -33.54
N SER A 268 23.84 -12.98 -34.35
CA SER A 268 25.28 -12.94 -34.05
C SER A 268 25.69 -12.01 -32.89
N ASP A 269 24.80 -11.11 -32.46
CA ASP A 269 25.05 -10.16 -31.37
C ASP A 269 24.69 -10.72 -29.98
N ALA A 270 24.21 -11.97 -29.89
CA ALA A 270 23.85 -12.64 -28.63
C ALA A 270 25.07 -13.22 -27.89
N ASN A 271 26.21 -12.53 -27.94
CA ASN A 271 27.39 -12.90 -27.16
C ASN A 271 27.07 -12.84 -25.65
N PRO A 272 27.69 -13.70 -24.83
CA PRO A 272 27.61 -13.59 -23.38
C PRO A 272 27.99 -12.19 -22.90
N PHE A 273 27.18 -11.66 -21.99
CA PHE A 273 27.45 -10.50 -21.16
C PHE A 273 28.63 -10.83 -20.24
N VAL A 274 29.58 -9.89 -20.17
CA VAL A 274 30.87 -10.07 -19.48
C VAL A 274 31.04 -9.15 -18.28
N ASP A 275 30.22 -8.09 -18.17
CA ASP A 275 30.32 -7.09 -17.11
C ASP A 275 29.26 -7.30 -16.02
N GLY A 276 29.73 -7.40 -14.78
CA GLY A 276 28.90 -7.65 -13.60
C GLY A 276 27.93 -8.81 -13.82
N CYS A 277 26.68 -8.65 -13.43
CA CYS A 277 25.62 -9.64 -13.62
C CYS A 277 24.99 -9.63 -15.04
N GLY A 278 25.41 -8.74 -15.94
CA GLY A 278 24.85 -8.57 -17.28
C GLY A 278 23.56 -7.75 -17.38
N ARG A 279 23.01 -7.25 -16.26
CA ARG A 279 21.79 -6.40 -16.26
C ARG A 279 21.97 -5.09 -17.02
N TYR A 280 23.12 -4.43 -16.84
CA TYR A 280 23.43 -3.18 -17.54
C TYR A 280 23.57 -3.41 -19.06
N GLU A 281 24.25 -4.49 -19.46
CA GLU A 281 24.39 -4.86 -20.86
C GLU A 281 23.04 -5.21 -21.50
N LEU A 282 22.18 -5.95 -20.78
CA LEU A 282 20.80 -6.21 -21.22
C LEU A 282 20.00 -4.91 -21.40
N ALA A 283 20.09 -3.97 -20.45
CA ALA A 283 19.42 -2.68 -20.55
C ALA A 283 19.92 -1.87 -21.76
N ARG A 284 21.24 -1.89 -22.02
CA ARG A 284 21.83 -1.27 -23.21
C ARG A 284 21.34 -1.95 -24.49
N ALA A 285 21.27 -3.27 -24.53
CA ALA A 285 20.76 -4.05 -25.66
C ALA A 285 19.31 -3.67 -26.00
N ILE A 286 18.45 -3.57 -24.98
CA ILE A 286 17.05 -3.14 -25.13
C ILE A 286 16.98 -1.70 -25.66
N ALA A 287 17.80 -0.78 -25.15
CA ALA A 287 17.79 0.63 -25.53
C ALA A 287 18.72 0.98 -26.71
N ARG A 288 19.23 -0.01 -27.48
CA ARG A 288 20.10 0.25 -28.62
C ARG A 288 19.39 1.13 -29.66
N LYS A 289 20.18 1.96 -30.35
CA LYS A 289 19.67 2.88 -31.38
C LYS A 289 19.07 2.16 -32.59
N ASP A 290 19.51 0.94 -32.87
CA ASP A 290 19.01 0.07 -33.93
C ASP A 290 17.81 -0.79 -33.51
N ASN A 291 17.38 -0.71 -32.24
CA ASN A 291 16.12 -1.30 -31.77
C ASN A 291 14.99 -0.26 -31.82
N PRO A 292 14.11 -0.25 -32.84
CA PRO A 292 13.07 0.76 -32.98
C PRO A 292 11.93 0.62 -31.96
N LEU A 293 11.74 -0.57 -31.38
CA LEU A 293 10.58 -0.85 -30.52
C LEU A 293 10.62 -0.04 -29.22
N THR A 294 11.78 0.06 -28.58
CA THR A 294 11.91 0.74 -27.28
C THR A 294 11.51 2.22 -27.38
N ALA A 295 11.96 2.91 -28.43
CA ALA A 295 11.61 4.30 -28.67
C ALA A 295 10.13 4.47 -29.04
N ARG A 296 9.60 3.62 -29.94
CA ARG A 296 8.17 3.62 -30.33
C ARG A 296 7.24 3.42 -29.13
N VAL A 297 7.56 2.45 -28.27
CA VAL A 297 6.78 2.16 -27.05
C VAL A 297 6.79 3.37 -26.11
N TRP A 298 7.96 3.99 -25.86
CA TRP A 298 8.03 5.17 -24.99
C TRP A 298 7.27 6.37 -25.55
N VAL A 299 7.43 6.65 -26.85
CA VAL A 299 6.67 7.71 -27.54
C VAL A 299 5.18 7.47 -27.42
N ASN A 300 4.71 6.24 -27.67
CA ASN A 300 3.29 5.92 -27.58
C ASN A 300 2.71 6.14 -26.18
N ARG A 301 3.49 5.83 -25.13
CA ARG A 301 3.08 6.08 -23.73
C ARG A 301 2.99 7.57 -23.41
N VAL A 302 4.01 8.35 -23.81
CA VAL A 302 4.00 9.81 -23.62
C VAL A 302 2.85 10.45 -24.40
N TRP A 303 2.65 10.03 -25.65
CA TRP A 303 1.54 10.45 -26.48
C TRP A 303 0.20 10.15 -25.82
N GLY A 304 -0.02 8.89 -25.41
CA GLY A 304 -1.27 8.49 -24.75
C GLY A 304 -1.53 9.22 -23.44
N HIS A 305 -0.49 9.53 -22.65
CA HIS A 305 -0.65 10.34 -21.44
C HIS A 305 -1.12 11.77 -21.74
N LEU A 306 -0.64 12.37 -22.84
CA LEU A 306 -0.95 13.74 -23.23
C LEU A 306 -2.28 13.85 -23.99
N LEU A 307 -2.59 12.91 -24.89
CA LEU A 307 -3.74 12.96 -25.83
C LEU A 307 -4.88 12.01 -25.41
N GLY A 308 -4.75 11.31 -24.28
CA GLY A 308 -5.72 10.33 -23.76
C GLY A 308 -5.68 8.95 -24.43
N ARG A 309 -5.24 8.87 -25.70
CA ARG A 309 -5.12 7.61 -26.45
C ARG A 309 -3.78 7.54 -27.18
N GLY A 310 -3.11 6.40 -27.07
CA GLY A 310 -1.87 6.12 -27.81
C GLY A 310 -2.11 6.00 -29.32
N LEU A 311 -1.08 6.28 -30.12
CA LEU A 311 -1.05 5.97 -31.55
C LEU A 311 -1.21 4.46 -31.81
N VAL A 312 -0.67 3.64 -30.92
CA VAL A 312 -1.00 2.22 -30.78
C VAL A 312 -1.92 2.07 -29.57
N ALA A 313 -3.10 1.49 -29.79
CA ALA A 313 -4.15 1.42 -28.76
C ALA A 313 -3.73 0.62 -27.52
N MET A 314 -2.90 -0.41 -27.68
CA MET A 314 -2.38 -1.24 -26.60
C MET A 314 -0.97 -0.78 -26.20
N PRO A 315 -0.75 -0.10 -25.05
CA PRO A 315 0.54 0.53 -24.75
C PRO A 315 1.70 -0.44 -24.51
N SER A 316 1.42 -1.71 -24.24
CA SER A 316 2.44 -2.76 -23.98
C SER A 316 2.43 -3.89 -25.00
N ASP A 317 1.66 -3.80 -26.09
CA ASP A 317 1.66 -4.80 -27.15
C ASP A 317 1.80 -4.13 -28.52
N PHE A 318 2.98 -4.33 -29.13
CA PHE A 318 3.35 -3.87 -30.47
C PHE A 318 3.54 -5.06 -31.42
N GLY A 319 3.02 -6.24 -31.04
CA GLY A 319 3.16 -7.47 -31.80
C GLY A 319 2.22 -7.53 -33.02
N THR A 320 2.35 -8.58 -33.81
CA THR A 320 1.51 -8.82 -35.00
C THR A 320 0.04 -9.10 -34.69
N ARG A 321 -0.30 -9.26 -33.40
CA ARG A 321 -1.66 -9.50 -32.91
C ARG A 321 -2.34 -8.23 -32.37
N SER A 322 -1.63 -7.11 -32.29
CA SER A 322 -2.21 -5.81 -31.97
C SER A 322 -2.71 -5.11 -33.23
N SER A 323 -3.59 -4.12 -33.08
CA SER A 323 -3.92 -3.22 -34.18
C SER A 323 -2.68 -2.43 -34.63
N ALA A 324 -2.65 -2.08 -35.91
CA ALA A 324 -1.62 -1.19 -36.44
C ALA A 324 -1.70 0.19 -35.79
N PRO A 325 -0.58 0.94 -35.72
CA PRO A 325 -0.62 2.33 -35.28
C PRO A 325 -1.57 3.15 -36.16
N SER A 326 -2.35 4.06 -35.57
CA SER A 326 -3.23 4.96 -36.33
C SER A 326 -2.45 5.90 -37.25
N HIS A 327 -1.27 6.34 -36.80
CA HIS A 327 -0.37 7.20 -37.57
C HIS A 327 1.08 6.65 -37.52
N PRO A 328 1.42 5.66 -38.37
CA PRO A 328 2.70 4.96 -38.29
C PRO A 328 3.90 5.87 -38.60
N GLU A 329 3.78 6.74 -39.60
CA GLU A 329 4.86 7.67 -39.98
C GLU A 329 5.14 8.70 -38.87
N LEU A 330 4.09 9.19 -38.19
CA LEU A 330 4.22 10.10 -37.06
C LEU A 330 4.91 9.42 -35.87
N LEU A 331 4.50 8.19 -35.56
CA LEU A 331 5.11 7.39 -34.50
C LEU A 331 6.61 7.19 -34.78
N ASP A 332 6.97 6.86 -36.02
CA ASP A 332 8.35 6.64 -36.44
C ASP A 332 9.18 7.91 -36.38
N TRP A 333 8.63 9.03 -36.85
CA TRP A 333 9.29 10.33 -36.79
C TRP A 333 9.55 10.78 -35.35
N LEU A 334 8.57 10.59 -34.45
CA LEU A 334 8.72 10.90 -33.03
C LEU A 334 9.73 9.97 -32.34
N ALA A 335 9.72 8.67 -32.66
CA ALA A 335 10.64 7.69 -32.10
C ALA A 335 12.09 7.97 -32.54
N TYR A 336 12.30 8.23 -33.82
CA TYR A 336 13.59 8.66 -34.35
C TYR A 336 14.07 9.96 -33.68
N SER A 337 13.18 10.96 -33.59
CA SER A 337 13.47 12.24 -32.94
C SER A 337 13.87 12.07 -31.47
N LEU A 338 13.19 11.21 -30.72
CA LEU A 338 13.51 10.94 -29.32
C LEU A 338 14.94 10.42 -29.15
N VAL A 339 15.35 9.46 -29.99
CA VAL A 339 16.70 8.89 -29.94
C VAL A 339 17.74 9.94 -30.36
N ALA A 340 17.46 10.72 -31.41
CA ALA A 340 18.33 11.81 -31.87
C ALA A 340 18.48 12.93 -30.83
N ASP A 341 17.43 13.22 -30.06
CA ASP A 341 17.41 14.21 -28.98
C ASP A 341 18.01 13.69 -27.65
N GLY A 342 18.68 12.53 -27.66
CA GLY A 342 19.33 11.95 -26.49
C GLY A 342 18.33 11.44 -25.45
N TRP A 343 17.21 10.87 -25.89
CA TRP A 343 16.15 10.31 -25.03
C TRP A 343 15.48 11.33 -24.10
N SER A 344 15.49 12.62 -24.46
CA SER A 344 14.88 13.67 -23.65
C SER A 344 13.35 13.65 -23.72
N THR A 345 12.71 13.03 -22.73
CA THR A 345 11.24 13.05 -22.57
C THR A 345 10.67 14.47 -22.53
N LYS A 346 11.38 15.43 -21.93
CA LYS A 346 10.95 16.85 -21.91
C LYS A 346 10.89 17.47 -23.30
N ARG A 347 11.87 17.18 -24.18
CA ARG A 347 11.85 17.67 -25.56
C ARG A 347 10.73 17.02 -26.36
N LEU A 348 10.49 15.72 -26.18
CA LEU A 348 9.36 15.02 -26.78
C LEU A 348 8.02 15.64 -26.36
N ILE A 349 7.81 15.85 -25.05
CA ILE A 349 6.60 16.52 -24.53
C ILE A 349 6.46 17.91 -25.16
N ARG A 350 7.53 18.73 -25.17
CA ARG A 350 7.51 20.06 -25.79
C ARG A 350 7.11 20.00 -27.28
N LYS A 351 7.62 19.05 -28.05
CA LYS A 351 7.24 18.86 -29.46
C LYS A 351 5.74 18.55 -29.62
N ILE A 352 5.19 17.71 -28.74
CA ILE A 352 3.76 17.33 -28.78
C ILE A 352 2.88 18.51 -28.37
N VAL A 353 3.15 19.16 -27.22
CA VAL A 353 2.26 20.22 -26.68
C VAL A 353 2.30 21.54 -27.47
N LEU A 354 3.35 21.75 -28.27
CA LEU A 354 3.44 22.88 -29.21
C LEU A 354 2.86 22.55 -30.59
N SER A 355 2.36 21.34 -30.82
CA SER A 355 1.72 20.96 -32.07
C SER A 355 0.31 21.53 -32.18
N ARG A 356 -0.13 21.81 -33.41
CA ARG A 356 -1.53 22.15 -33.69
C ARG A 356 -2.49 21.07 -33.20
N THR A 357 -2.07 19.80 -33.25
CA THR A 357 -2.89 18.65 -32.84
C THR A 357 -3.22 18.69 -31.35
N TYR A 358 -2.25 18.99 -30.48
CA TYR A 358 -2.47 19.12 -29.04
C TYR A 358 -3.30 20.36 -28.68
N GLN A 359 -3.17 21.44 -29.45
CA GLN A 359 -3.83 22.72 -29.20
C GLN A 359 -5.24 22.84 -29.82
N GLN A 360 -5.81 21.74 -30.32
CA GLN A 360 -7.20 21.75 -30.81
C GLN A 360 -8.17 21.89 -29.64
N ALA A 361 -9.31 22.54 -29.86
CA ALA A 361 -10.38 22.57 -28.87
C ALA A 361 -11.07 21.20 -28.73
N SER A 362 -11.62 20.89 -27.56
CA SER A 362 -12.46 19.71 -27.32
C SER A 362 -13.92 19.85 -27.77
N THR A 363 -14.25 20.90 -28.53
CA THR A 363 -15.60 21.17 -29.04
C THR A 363 -16.05 20.10 -30.04
N ASP A 364 -17.29 19.62 -29.90
CA ASP A 364 -17.86 18.64 -30.83
C ASP A 364 -18.20 19.28 -32.18
N ARG A 365 -17.89 18.58 -33.28
CA ARG A 365 -18.21 18.99 -34.65
C ARG A 365 -18.97 17.85 -35.34
N PRO A 366 -20.24 18.05 -35.76
CA PRO A 366 -21.07 16.97 -36.29
C PRO A 366 -20.47 16.23 -37.50
N GLU A 367 -19.88 16.97 -38.44
CA GLU A 367 -19.33 16.40 -39.68
C GLU A 367 -18.14 15.44 -39.43
N PRO A 368 -17.04 15.85 -38.76
CA PRO A 368 -15.98 14.92 -38.38
C PRO A 368 -16.44 13.77 -37.48
N ARG A 369 -17.34 14.03 -36.53
CA ARG A 369 -17.87 13.00 -35.62
C ARG A 369 -18.60 11.88 -36.36
N ALA A 370 -19.31 12.21 -37.45
CA ALA A 370 -19.99 11.20 -38.25
C ALA A 370 -19.01 10.25 -38.96
N SER A 371 -17.82 10.73 -39.33
CA SER A 371 -16.80 9.95 -40.05
C SER A 371 -15.82 9.24 -39.10
N ASP A 372 -15.49 9.89 -37.99
CA ASP A 372 -14.54 9.41 -36.97
C ASP A 372 -15.08 9.70 -35.55
N PRO A 373 -16.08 8.92 -35.10
CA PRO A 373 -16.71 9.12 -33.79
C PRO A 373 -15.74 8.84 -32.63
N ALA A 374 -14.72 8.01 -32.86
CA ALA A 374 -13.70 7.65 -31.87
C ALA A 374 -12.53 8.65 -31.81
N ASN A 375 -12.53 9.68 -32.67
CA ASN A 375 -11.48 10.69 -32.79
C ASN A 375 -10.07 10.07 -33.02
N GLU A 376 -10.00 9.00 -33.80
CA GLU A 376 -8.74 8.34 -34.16
C GLU A 376 -7.84 9.20 -35.03
N LEU A 377 -8.43 10.06 -35.86
CA LEU A 377 -7.75 11.03 -36.72
C LEU A 377 -7.48 12.36 -36.02
N LEU A 378 -7.82 12.47 -34.72
CA LEU A 378 -7.48 13.59 -33.85
C LEU A 378 -7.97 14.93 -34.42
N TRP A 379 -9.23 14.98 -34.85
CA TRP A 379 -9.89 16.20 -35.31
C TRP A 379 -10.35 17.10 -34.15
N ARG A 380 -10.17 16.69 -32.90
CA ARG A 380 -10.32 17.52 -31.70
C ARG A 380 -9.41 17.03 -30.59
N MET A 381 -9.26 17.81 -29.51
CA MET A 381 -8.66 17.28 -28.29
C MET A 381 -9.61 16.28 -27.61
N ASN A 382 -9.04 15.25 -26.99
CA ASN A 382 -9.82 14.27 -26.23
C ASN A 382 -9.99 14.80 -24.81
N ARG A 383 -11.25 14.94 -24.39
CA ARG A 383 -11.56 15.23 -22.99
C ARG A 383 -11.08 14.07 -22.13
N LYS A 384 -10.22 14.38 -21.17
CA LYS A 384 -9.64 13.39 -20.26
C LYS A 384 -9.93 13.81 -18.83
N ARG A 385 -10.48 12.91 -18.03
CA ARG A 385 -10.60 13.16 -16.60
C ARG A 385 -9.20 13.20 -15.97
N LEU A 386 -8.97 14.14 -15.06
CA LEU A 386 -7.75 14.14 -14.26
C LEU A 386 -7.66 12.84 -13.46
N GLU A 387 -6.51 12.18 -13.57
CA GLU A 387 -6.16 11.06 -12.70
C GLU A 387 -6.05 11.54 -11.24
N LEU A 388 -6.04 10.60 -10.31
CA LEU A 388 -5.94 10.88 -8.87
C LEU A 388 -4.88 11.93 -8.51
N GLU A 389 -3.64 11.72 -8.97
CA GLU A 389 -2.50 12.55 -8.64
C GLU A 389 -2.67 14.00 -9.10
N PRO A 390 -2.92 14.28 -10.40
CA PRO A 390 -3.15 15.64 -10.86
C PRO A 390 -4.46 16.25 -10.32
N LEU A 391 -5.53 15.47 -10.09
CA LEU A 391 -6.77 15.99 -9.49
C LEU A 391 -6.51 16.54 -8.08
N ARG A 392 -5.85 15.73 -7.24
CA ARG A 392 -5.51 16.12 -5.87
C ARG A 392 -4.53 17.29 -5.85
N ASP A 393 -3.48 17.23 -6.68
CA ASP A 393 -2.49 18.31 -6.77
C ASP A 393 -3.11 19.61 -7.32
N ALA A 394 -4.09 19.53 -8.23
CA ALA A 394 -4.85 20.67 -8.72
C ALA A 394 -5.68 21.32 -7.60
N MET A 395 -6.38 20.54 -6.77
CA MET A 395 -7.14 21.09 -5.63
C MET A 395 -6.22 21.82 -4.64
N LEU A 396 -5.06 21.25 -4.34
CA LEU A 396 -4.04 21.88 -3.50
C LEU A 396 -3.44 23.13 -4.15
N ALA A 397 -3.24 23.12 -5.47
CA ALA A 397 -2.71 24.28 -6.19
C ALA A 397 -3.72 25.43 -6.23
N ALA A 398 -5.00 25.12 -6.49
CA ALA A 398 -6.10 26.07 -6.49
C ALA A 398 -6.33 26.68 -5.10
N SER A 399 -6.26 25.86 -4.04
CA SER A 399 -6.37 26.33 -2.66
C SER A 399 -5.12 27.06 -2.15
N GLY A 400 -4.00 27.02 -2.89
CA GLY A 400 -2.74 27.67 -2.51
C GLY A 400 -1.96 26.91 -1.44
N LEU A 401 -2.28 25.64 -1.21
CA LEU A 401 -1.67 24.79 -0.19
C LEU A 401 -0.61 23.83 -0.72
N LEU A 402 -0.45 23.69 -2.04
CA LEU A 402 0.47 22.71 -2.63
C LEU A 402 1.94 22.95 -2.23
N ASP A 403 2.53 21.97 -1.55
CA ASP A 403 3.97 21.94 -1.25
C ASP A 403 4.76 21.31 -2.41
N LEU A 404 5.58 22.15 -3.07
CA LEU A 404 6.42 21.79 -4.21
C LEU A 404 7.80 21.22 -3.82
N THR A 405 8.07 21.00 -2.53
CA THR A 405 9.35 20.45 -2.05
C THR A 405 9.67 19.12 -2.74
N ALA A 406 10.82 19.07 -3.41
CA ALA A 406 11.26 17.89 -4.15
C ALA A 406 12.05 16.91 -3.27
N GLY A 407 11.81 15.61 -3.45
CA GLY A 407 12.47 14.54 -2.68
C GLY A 407 11.92 14.41 -1.26
N GLY A 408 12.73 13.94 -0.32
CA GLY A 408 12.34 13.78 1.10
C GLY A 408 11.59 12.48 1.42
N ARG A 409 11.25 12.29 2.70
CA ARG A 409 10.54 11.11 3.19
C ARG A 409 9.10 11.11 2.63
N PRO A 410 8.57 9.96 2.17
CA PRO A 410 7.18 9.88 1.76
C PRO A 410 6.23 10.09 2.95
N VAL A 411 5.06 10.66 2.69
CA VAL A 411 4.02 10.92 3.71
C VAL A 411 2.88 9.94 3.57
N ASP A 412 2.45 9.35 4.68
CA ASP A 412 1.27 8.48 4.70
C ASP A 412 0.01 9.29 4.96
N ILE A 413 -0.89 9.32 3.97
CA ILE A 413 -2.16 10.05 4.10
C ILE A 413 -3.22 9.31 4.93
N GLY A 414 -2.98 8.06 5.30
CA GLY A 414 -3.78 7.39 6.32
C GLY A 414 -3.63 8.06 7.69
N ASP A 415 -2.41 8.51 8.00
CA ASP A 415 -2.09 9.21 9.24
C ASP A 415 -2.24 10.73 9.10
N GLU A 416 -1.98 11.28 7.91
CA GLU A 416 -2.10 12.71 7.59
C GLU A 416 -3.05 12.98 6.40
N PRO A 417 -4.39 12.88 6.56
CA PRO A 417 -5.35 13.00 5.45
C PRO A 417 -5.30 14.34 4.70
N ASN A 418 -4.92 15.41 5.41
CA ASN A 418 -4.83 16.78 4.86
C ASN A 418 -3.41 17.18 4.46
N CYS A 419 -2.53 16.20 4.23
CA CYS A 419 -1.16 16.44 3.79
C CYS A 419 -1.10 17.37 2.56
N ARG A 420 -0.19 18.34 2.58
CA ARG A 420 -0.04 19.35 1.51
C ARG A 420 0.94 18.96 0.41
N ARG A 421 1.67 17.87 0.64
CA ARG A 421 2.73 17.39 -0.27
C ARG A 421 2.11 16.95 -1.60
N ARG A 422 2.84 17.21 -2.69
CA ARG A 422 2.52 16.66 -4.02
C ARG A 422 2.29 15.16 -3.94
N THR A 423 1.29 14.68 -4.66
CA THR A 423 0.81 13.30 -4.61
C THR A 423 1.89 12.29 -4.99
N LEU A 424 2.86 12.70 -5.82
CA LEU A 424 4.07 11.94 -6.17
C LEU A 424 4.91 11.49 -4.96
N TYR A 425 4.85 12.22 -3.85
CA TYR A 425 5.64 11.94 -2.63
C TYR A 425 4.81 11.30 -1.51
N LEU A 426 3.64 10.75 -1.83
CA LEU A 426 2.86 9.99 -0.86
C LEU A 426 3.35 8.55 -0.76
N ALA A 427 3.21 7.97 0.43
CA ALA A 427 3.56 6.58 0.68
C ALA A 427 2.56 5.64 0.01
N VAL A 428 3.07 4.60 -0.66
CA VAL A 428 2.27 3.51 -1.22
C VAL A 428 2.60 2.24 -0.45
N LYS A 429 1.69 1.84 0.45
CA LYS A 429 1.73 0.54 1.13
C LYS A 429 1.00 -0.48 0.26
N ARG A 430 1.75 -1.39 -0.40
CA ARG A 430 1.19 -2.35 -1.38
C ARG A 430 0.02 -3.15 -0.83
N GLU A 431 0.15 -3.64 0.40
CA GLU A 431 -0.87 -4.44 1.08
C GLU A 431 -2.05 -3.63 1.64
N SER A 432 -1.96 -2.29 1.67
CA SER A 432 -2.97 -1.42 2.27
C SER A 432 -3.00 -0.05 1.61
N LEU A 433 -3.66 0.02 0.44
CA LEU A 433 -3.88 1.29 -0.25
C LEU A 433 -4.97 2.12 0.45
N PRO A 434 -4.78 3.44 0.60
CA PRO A 434 -5.82 4.33 1.08
C PRO A 434 -7.12 4.16 0.26
N PRO A 435 -8.32 4.13 0.89
CA PRO A 435 -9.59 3.97 0.17
C PRO A 435 -9.78 4.96 -0.98
N PHE A 436 -9.37 6.22 -0.78
CA PHE A 436 -9.41 7.27 -1.80
C PHE A 436 -8.59 6.92 -3.05
N PHE A 437 -7.46 6.23 -2.92
CA PHE A 437 -6.66 5.84 -4.09
C PHE A 437 -7.43 4.87 -4.97
N ARG A 438 -8.08 3.88 -4.34
CA ARG A 438 -8.89 2.88 -5.04
C ARG A 438 -10.12 3.50 -5.71
N ALA A 439 -10.75 4.48 -5.06
CA ALA A 439 -11.93 5.15 -5.60
C ALA A 439 -11.63 5.92 -6.90
N PHE A 440 -10.41 6.40 -7.09
CA PHE A 440 -9.99 7.20 -8.26
C PHE A 440 -9.00 6.45 -9.17
N ASP A 441 -9.22 5.15 -9.33
CA ASP A 441 -8.54 4.30 -10.31
C ASP A 441 -7.00 4.31 -10.23
N PHE A 442 -6.44 4.42 -9.02
CA PHE A 442 -4.99 4.33 -8.82
C PHE A 442 -4.45 2.99 -9.34
N ALA A 443 -3.26 3.03 -9.94
CA ALA A 443 -2.63 1.83 -10.49
C ALA A 443 -2.33 0.81 -9.39
N ASN A 444 -2.73 -0.45 -9.60
CA ASN A 444 -2.42 -1.53 -8.67
C ASN A 444 -0.89 -1.74 -8.60
N PRO A 445 -0.28 -1.61 -7.40
CA PRO A 445 1.18 -1.68 -7.25
C PRO A 445 1.75 -3.10 -7.32
N ASP A 446 0.91 -4.14 -7.30
CA ASP A 446 1.30 -5.54 -7.36
C ASP A 446 1.19 -6.15 -8.76
N LEU A 447 0.57 -5.42 -9.70
CA LEU A 447 0.32 -5.89 -11.06
C LEU A 447 1.02 -5.01 -12.09
N HIS A 448 1.29 -5.58 -13.27
CA HIS A 448 1.68 -4.79 -14.43
C HIS A 448 0.44 -4.04 -14.97
N VAL A 449 0.46 -2.71 -14.89
CA VAL A 449 -0.62 -1.83 -15.32
C VAL A 449 -0.15 -0.95 -16.49
N PRO A 450 -0.35 -1.38 -17.75
CA PRO A 450 0.11 -0.63 -18.92
C PRO A 450 -0.75 0.61 -19.23
N ALA A 451 -2.00 0.62 -18.74
CA ALA A 451 -2.95 1.71 -18.78
C ALA A 451 -3.87 1.60 -17.56
N ARG A 452 -4.35 2.72 -17.02
CA ARG A 452 -5.36 2.74 -15.96
C ARG A 452 -6.73 2.61 -16.59
N HIS A 453 -7.63 1.89 -15.92
CA HIS A 453 -9.04 1.96 -16.26
C HIS A 453 -9.59 3.28 -15.75
N GLU A 454 -10.44 3.95 -16.51
CA GLU A 454 -11.14 5.15 -16.05
C GLU A 454 -12.58 4.76 -15.72
N THR A 455 -12.95 4.88 -14.45
CA THR A 455 -14.33 4.62 -14.02
C THR A 455 -15.00 5.93 -13.63
N THR A 456 -16.28 6.07 -13.99
CA THR A 456 -17.15 7.16 -13.54
C THR A 456 -18.23 6.55 -12.67
N VAL A 457 -18.00 6.56 -11.35
CA VAL A 457 -18.89 5.91 -10.38
C VAL A 457 -19.41 6.92 -9.35
N PRO A 458 -20.65 6.76 -8.85
CA PRO A 458 -21.24 7.69 -7.89
C PRO A 458 -20.39 7.93 -6.63
N GLN A 459 -19.60 6.93 -6.21
CA GLN A 459 -18.72 7.03 -5.04
C GLN A 459 -17.64 8.10 -5.20
N GLN A 460 -17.14 8.34 -6.42
CA GLN A 460 -16.18 9.42 -6.68
C GLN A 460 -16.84 10.79 -6.48
N ALA A 461 -18.05 10.98 -7.02
CA ALA A 461 -18.80 12.22 -6.83
C ALA A 461 -19.16 12.45 -5.35
N LEU A 462 -19.60 11.41 -4.64
CA LEU A 462 -19.89 11.46 -3.21
C LEU A 462 -18.64 11.77 -2.37
N PHE A 463 -17.48 11.21 -2.74
CA PHE A 463 -16.21 11.56 -2.10
C PHE A 463 -15.88 13.03 -2.32
N LEU A 464 -16.07 13.54 -3.53
CA LEU A 464 -15.78 14.95 -3.81
C LEU A 464 -16.75 15.90 -3.07
N LEU A 465 -18.01 15.52 -2.90
CA LEU A 465 -19.02 16.29 -2.17
C LEU A 465 -18.83 16.27 -0.64
N ASN A 466 -18.40 15.14 -0.07
CA ASN A 466 -18.42 14.93 1.38
C ASN A 466 -17.04 14.65 1.99
N GLY A 467 -16.00 14.58 1.16
CA GLY A 467 -14.65 14.23 1.60
C GLY A 467 -14.02 15.34 2.46
N PRO A 468 -13.50 15.03 3.67
CA PRO A 468 -12.87 16.03 4.54
C PRO A 468 -11.73 16.79 3.84
N PHE A 469 -10.94 16.08 3.04
CA PHE A 469 -9.87 16.68 2.24
C PHE A 469 -10.40 17.77 1.29
N VAL A 470 -11.51 17.49 0.58
CA VAL A 470 -12.10 18.41 -0.39
C VAL A 470 -12.75 19.59 0.31
N ALA A 471 -13.43 19.35 1.44
CA ALA A 471 -13.96 20.41 2.29
C ALA A 471 -12.83 21.36 2.74
N GLU A 472 -11.69 20.84 3.21
CA GLU A 472 -10.55 21.68 3.59
C GLU A 472 -9.96 22.47 2.41
N GLN A 473 -9.93 21.89 1.20
CA GLN A 473 -9.50 22.63 0.00
C GLN A 473 -10.50 23.74 -0.38
N ALA A 474 -11.80 23.48 -0.25
CA ALA A 474 -12.84 24.48 -0.49
C ALA A 474 -12.74 25.65 0.50
N LYS A 475 -12.55 25.36 1.80
CA LYS A 475 -12.29 26.39 2.84
C LYS A 475 -11.05 27.22 2.54
N ALA A 476 -9.96 26.56 2.15
CA ALA A 476 -8.71 27.24 1.82
C ALA A 476 -8.81 28.08 0.53
N LEU A 477 -9.50 27.59 -0.50
CA LEU A 477 -9.79 28.34 -1.72
C LEU A 477 -10.66 29.57 -1.42
N ALA A 478 -11.69 29.42 -0.59
CA ALA A 478 -12.54 30.55 -0.20
C ALA A 478 -11.76 31.64 0.54
N ARG A 479 -10.94 31.27 1.52
CA ARG A 479 -10.03 32.19 2.22
C ARG A 479 -9.02 32.85 1.28
N ARG A 480 -8.50 32.09 0.29
CA ARG A 480 -7.57 32.63 -0.71
C ARG A 480 -8.23 33.71 -1.56
N ALA A 481 -9.50 33.52 -1.94
CA ALA A 481 -10.28 34.50 -2.70
C ALA A 481 -10.72 35.73 -1.86
N GLU A 482 -10.42 35.76 -0.56
CA GLU A 482 -10.70 36.91 0.33
C GLU A 482 -9.46 37.78 0.59
N GLN A 483 -8.26 37.33 0.23
CA GLN A 483 -7.02 38.05 0.51
C GLN A 483 -6.92 39.34 -0.35
N GLY A 484 -7.36 40.50 0.17
CA GLY A 484 -7.22 41.79 -0.52
C GLY A 484 -8.08 43.01 -0.13
N LEU A 485 -8.89 42.99 0.95
CA LEU A 485 -9.89 44.02 1.37
C LEU A 485 -11.18 44.09 0.50
N PRO A 486 -12.25 44.75 1.01
CA PRO A 486 -13.56 44.14 1.17
C PRO A 486 -14.20 43.74 -0.18
N THR A 487 -14.40 42.45 -0.39
CA THR A 487 -14.95 41.95 -1.65
C THR A 487 -16.44 41.69 -1.50
N ASP A 488 -17.22 42.53 -2.16
CA ASP A 488 -18.54 42.19 -2.65
C ASP A 488 -18.50 40.81 -3.36
N ASP A 489 -19.66 40.16 -3.45
CA ASP A 489 -19.74 38.80 -3.97
C ASP A 489 -19.24 38.69 -5.42
N GLU A 490 -19.40 39.71 -6.27
CA GLU A 490 -18.90 39.64 -7.65
C GLU A 490 -17.36 39.62 -7.68
N THR A 491 -16.72 40.46 -6.87
CA THR A 491 -15.26 40.49 -6.78
C THR A 491 -14.71 39.19 -6.21
N TRP A 492 -15.36 38.65 -5.17
CA TRP A 492 -14.96 37.37 -4.59
C TRP A 492 -15.10 36.23 -5.62
N VAL A 493 -16.23 36.15 -6.33
CA VAL A 493 -16.49 35.15 -7.37
C VAL A 493 -15.40 35.20 -8.43
N ARG A 494 -15.05 36.39 -8.92
CA ARG A 494 -14.00 36.56 -9.91
C ARG A 494 -12.64 36.02 -9.44
N GLN A 495 -12.27 36.27 -8.18
CA GLN A 495 -11.01 35.76 -7.63
C GLN A 495 -11.03 34.23 -7.46
N ALA A 496 -12.14 33.67 -6.98
CA ALA A 496 -12.31 32.22 -6.84
C ALA A 496 -12.21 31.50 -8.20
N TYR A 497 -12.84 32.04 -9.25
CA TYR A 497 -12.76 31.51 -10.61
C TYR A 497 -11.32 31.55 -11.16
N ARG A 498 -10.59 32.66 -10.98
CA ARG A 498 -9.19 32.74 -11.42
C ARG A 498 -8.29 31.74 -10.68
N ALA A 499 -8.52 31.56 -9.38
CA ALA A 499 -7.73 30.63 -8.58
C ALA A 499 -8.03 29.16 -8.92
N ALA A 500 -9.28 28.80 -9.20
CA ALA A 500 -9.69 27.43 -9.52
C ALA A 500 -9.52 27.08 -11.01
N LEU A 501 -9.97 27.95 -11.92
CA LEU A 501 -10.11 27.66 -13.36
C LEU A 501 -9.14 28.47 -14.24
N GLY A 502 -8.37 29.39 -13.66
CA GLY A 502 -7.38 30.17 -14.43
C GLY A 502 -7.97 31.21 -15.40
N ARG A 503 -9.28 31.48 -15.33
CA ARG A 503 -9.98 32.47 -16.16
C ARG A 503 -10.95 33.31 -15.34
N ASP A 504 -11.46 34.39 -15.95
CA ASP A 504 -12.59 35.13 -15.41
C ASP A 504 -13.91 34.36 -15.63
N PRO A 505 -14.91 34.50 -14.72
CA PRO A 505 -16.24 33.95 -14.93
C PRO A 505 -16.87 34.63 -16.15
N SER A 506 -17.64 33.86 -16.94
CA SER A 506 -18.51 34.45 -17.95
C SER A 506 -19.60 35.30 -17.28
N THR A 507 -20.33 36.12 -18.05
CA THR A 507 -21.47 36.88 -17.51
C THR A 507 -22.50 35.95 -16.88
N GLU A 508 -22.75 34.80 -17.49
CA GLU A 508 -23.69 33.79 -16.98
C GLU A 508 -23.15 33.13 -15.71
N ASP A 509 -21.89 32.69 -15.71
CA ASP A 509 -21.21 32.08 -14.56
C ASP A 509 -21.27 33.00 -13.33
N ARG A 510 -21.00 34.29 -13.54
CA ARG A 510 -21.02 35.30 -12.47
C ARG A 510 -22.43 35.46 -11.91
N ASN A 511 -23.44 35.61 -12.77
CA ASN A 511 -24.83 35.79 -12.34
C ASN A 511 -25.32 34.58 -11.53
N GLN A 512 -25.03 33.36 -11.99
CA GLN A 512 -25.38 32.13 -11.28
C GLN A 512 -24.65 32.02 -9.93
N ALA A 513 -23.35 32.34 -9.89
CA ALA A 513 -22.55 32.29 -8.68
C ALA A 513 -23.04 33.28 -7.61
N VAL A 514 -23.36 34.52 -7.99
CA VAL A 514 -23.91 35.54 -7.07
C VAL A 514 -25.30 35.15 -6.59
N ALA A 515 -26.17 34.65 -7.48
CA ALA A 515 -27.48 34.15 -7.10
C ALA A 515 -27.39 32.96 -6.13
N PHE A 516 -26.42 32.07 -6.33
CA PHE A 516 -26.15 30.96 -5.42
C PHE A 516 -25.75 31.45 -4.02
N LEU A 517 -24.84 32.41 -3.92
CA LEU A 517 -24.41 32.98 -2.64
C LEU A 517 -25.60 33.58 -1.86
N ALA A 518 -26.44 34.37 -2.54
CA ALA A 518 -27.63 34.97 -1.94
C ALA A 518 -28.65 33.91 -1.45
N ALA A 519 -28.88 32.85 -2.23
CA ALA A 519 -29.78 31.77 -1.85
C ALA A 519 -29.23 30.94 -0.67
N ALA A 520 -27.94 30.66 -0.66
CA ALA A 520 -27.29 29.89 0.40
C ALA A 520 -27.28 30.63 1.75
N SER A 521 -27.07 31.95 1.75
CA SER A 521 -27.21 32.78 2.96
C SER A 521 -28.62 32.74 3.53
N THR A 522 -29.64 32.73 2.67
CA THR A 522 -31.05 32.58 3.09
C THR A 522 -31.30 31.20 3.72
N LEU A 523 -30.71 30.13 3.19
CA LEU A 523 -30.88 28.77 3.73
C LEU A 523 -30.16 28.57 5.08
N GLU A 524 -28.99 29.17 5.28
CA GLU A 524 -28.28 29.12 6.57
C GLU A 524 -29.02 29.89 7.67
N ALA A 525 -29.68 31.01 7.32
CA ALA A 525 -30.52 31.74 8.25
C ALA A 525 -31.74 30.93 8.75
N ILE A 526 -32.11 29.85 8.06
CA ILE A 526 -33.22 28.95 8.41
C ILE A 526 -32.76 27.82 9.37
N GLY A 527 -31.46 27.70 9.69
CA GLY A 527 -30.90 26.65 10.56
C GLY A 527 -30.57 25.34 9.84
N PRO A 528 -30.05 24.30 10.53
CA PRO A 528 -29.62 23.05 9.91
C PRO A 528 -30.73 22.44 9.04
N GLY A 529 -30.34 22.11 7.80
CA GLY A 529 -31.24 21.97 6.66
C GLY A 529 -32.30 20.85 6.73
N PRO A 530 -33.19 20.80 5.74
CA PRO A 530 -34.40 19.96 5.66
C PRO A 530 -34.16 18.43 5.53
N THR A 531 -32.96 17.93 5.81
CA THR A 531 -32.62 16.49 5.71
C THR A 531 -32.76 15.71 7.01
N ALA A 532 -32.85 16.39 8.17
CA ALA A 532 -33.32 15.73 9.39
C ALA A 532 -34.84 15.85 9.42
N ALA A 533 -35.55 14.71 9.42
CA ALA A 533 -37.00 14.71 9.60
C ALA A 533 -37.41 15.34 10.94
N TRP A 534 -36.49 15.43 11.91
CA TRP A 534 -36.71 15.98 13.24
C TRP A 534 -36.03 17.33 13.45
N ARG A 535 -36.71 18.22 14.18
CA ARG A 535 -36.19 19.48 14.73
C ARG A 535 -36.52 19.55 16.22
N TYR A 536 -35.66 20.23 16.98
CA TYR A 536 -35.76 20.35 18.44
C TYR A 536 -35.82 21.82 18.81
N GLY A 537 -36.82 22.21 19.60
CA GLY A 537 -37.12 23.61 19.82
C GLY A 537 -37.97 23.88 21.05
N ILE A 538 -38.20 25.16 21.26
CA ILE A 538 -39.12 25.74 22.23
C ILE A 538 -40.35 26.20 21.47
N GLY A 539 -41.53 25.88 21.98
CA GLY A 539 -42.80 26.25 21.37
C GLY A 539 -43.65 27.14 22.28
N ASP A 540 -44.27 28.15 21.68
CA ASP A 540 -45.29 28.97 22.34
C ASP A 540 -46.68 28.37 22.08
N TRP A 541 -47.23 27.67 23.08
CA TRP A 541 -48.55 27.04 22.98
C TRP A 541 -49.67 28.02 23.37
N ASP A 542 -50.58 28.27 22.43
CA ASP A 542 -51.81 29.02 22.68
C ASP A 542 -52.97 28.07 23.01
N GLU A 543 -53.42 28.14 24.27
CA GLU A 543 -54.53 27.33 24.78
C GLU A 543 -55.88 27.71 24.15
N ALA A 544 -56.09 28.97 23.77
CA ALA A 544 -57.35 29.43 23.19
C ALA A 544 -57.47 29.01 21.71
N GLY A 545 -56.39 29.18 20.95
CA GLY A 545 -56.29 28.75 19.56
C GLY A 545 -56.02 27.24 19.37
N LYS A 546 -55.65 26.53 20.44
CA LYS A 546 -55.24 25.11 20.43
C LYS A 546 -54.15 24.82 19.38
N SER A 547 -53.17 25.72 19.31
CA SER A 547 -52.14 25.69 18.27
C SER A 547 -50.81 26.22 18.79
N LEU A 548 -49.72 25.84 18.12
CA LEU A 548 -48.40 26.38 18.39
C LEU A 548 -48.20 27.68 17.61
N VAL A 549 -48.04 28.80 18.31
CA VAL A 549 -47.91 30.15 17.72
C VAL A 549 -46.52 30.35 17.11
N SER A 550 -45.48 29.84 17.78
CA SER A 550 -44.10 29.95 17.31
C SER A 550 -43.29 28.72 17.68
N PHE A 551 -42.23 28.47 16.91
CA PHE A 551 -41.24 27.44 17.18
C PHE A 551 -39.86 28.06 17.03
N THR A 552 -39.10 28.06 18.12
CA THR A 552 -37.74 28.58 18.18
C THR A 552 -36.77 27.42 18.35
N PRO A 553 -35.87 27.14 17.39
CA PRO A 553 -34.91 26.04 17.51
C PRO A 553 -34.01 26.18 18.74
N LEU A 554 -33.70 25.06 19.41
CA LEU A 554 -32.65 25.02 20.43
C LEU A 554 -31.29 25.20 19.75
N THR A 555 -30.39 25.94 20.41
CA THR A 555 -29.15 26.41 19.77
C THR A 555 -27.90 25.74 20.34
N HIS A 556 -28.01 25.05 21.48
CA HIS A 556 -26.88 24.44 22.17
C HIS A 556 -27.08 22.94 22.32
N PHE A 557 -26.06 22.16 21.97
CA PHE A 557 -26.03 20.70 22.12
C PHE A 557 -24.80 20.28 22.93
N GLU A 558 -25.03 19.74 24.11
CA GLU A 558 -23.97 19.31 25.03
C GLU A 558 -24.43 18.06 25.79
N ASN A 559 -23.54 17.13 26.16
CA ASN A 559 -23.90 15.95 26.96
C ASN A 559 -25.12 15.16 26.42
N GLU A 560 -25.18 15.00 25.10
CA GLU A 560 -26.26 14.32 24.36
C GLU A 560 -27.67 14.93 24.57
N GLN A 561 -27.74 16.22 24.88
CA GLN A 561 -28.99 16.97 25.02
C GLN A 561 -28.98 18.25 24.21
N TRP A 562 -30.13 18.58 23.62
CA TRP A 562 -30.43 19.93 23.14
C TRP A 562 -30.95 20.77 24.31
N GLN A 563 -30.42 21.99 24.45
CA GLN A 563 -30.77 22.94 25.52
C GLN A 563 -30.83 24.38 24.97
N ALA A 564 -31.48 25.28 25.72
CA ALA A 564 -31.80 26.62 25.23
C ALA A 564 -30.57 27.54 25.09
N GLY A 565 -29.64 27.47 26.05
CA GLY A 565 -28.43 28.28 26.11
C GLY A 565 -27.19 27.46 26.52
N SER A 566 -26.03 28.13 26.64
CA SER A 566 -24.79 27.52 27.12
C SER A 566 -24.78 27.25 28.63
N GLU A 567 -25.69 27.87 29.38
CA GLU A 567 -25.88 27.62 30.81
C GLU A 567 -27.05 26.63 31.02
N PHE A 568 -26.93 25.77 32.03
CA PHE A 568 -27.98 24.81 32.39
C PHE A 568 -28.14 24.73 33.92
N PRO A 569 -29.29 25.12 34.50
CA PRO A 569 -30.50 25.62 33.83
C PRO A 569 -30.32 26.98 33.14
N ASP A 570 -31.08 27.21 32.06
CA ASP A 570 -31.11 28.47 31.33
C ASP A 570 -31.85 29.57 32.14
N PRO A 571 -31.37 30.83 32.17
CA PRO A 571 -32.00 31.89 32.96
C PRO A 571 -33.45 32.22 32.58
N VAL A 572 -33.86 31.95 31.34
CA VAL A 572 -35.20 32.24 30.80
C VAL A 572 -36.04 30.96 30.69
N HIS A 573 -35.42 29.87 30.23
CA HIS A 573 -36.08 28.62 29.85
C HIS A 573 -35.90 27.49 30.88
N GLY A 574 -35.27 27.77 32.02
CA GLY A 574 -35.15 26.84 33.14
C GLY A 574 -34.43 25.55 32.75
N TYR A 575 -35.01 24.41 33.14
CA TYR A 575 -34.43 23.09 32.89
C TYR A 575 -34.78 22.50 31.52
N LEU A 576 -35.43 23.26 30.63
CA LEU A 576 -35.87 22.77 29.31
C LEU A 576 -34.71 22.09 28.56
N ALA A 577 -34.88 20.80 28.31
CA ALA A 577 -33.93 20.00 27.56
C ALA A 577 -34.63 18.90 26.77
N LEU A 578 -34.08 18.55 25.62
CA LEU A 578 -34.51 17.41 24.82
C LEU A 578 -33.34 16.43 24.67
N ARG A 579 -33.58 15.16 24.96
CA ARG A 579 -32.64 14.03 24.81
C ARG A 579 -33.23 13.03 23.82
N ALA A 580 -32.49 11.99 23.42
CA ALA A 580 -33.04 10.97 22.51
C ALA A 580 -34.37 10.37 23.01
N GLU A 581 -34.43 9.97 24.28
CA GLU A 581 -35.58 9.22 24.82
C GLU A 581 -36.61 10.08 25.58
N GLY A 582 -36.37 11.38 25.72
CA GLY A 582 -37.22 12.25 26.52
C GLY A 582 -36.67 13.65 26.69
N GLY A 583 -36.73 14.17 27.92
CA GLY A 583 -36.26 15.51 28.23
C GLY A 583 -36.83 16.06 29.54
N HIS A 584 -36.84 17.37 29.63
CA HIS A 584 -37.50 18.14 30.67
C HIS A 584 -38.37 19.21 29.99
N PRO A 585 -39.63 19.39 30.41
CA PRO A 585 -40.48 20.44 29.87
C PRO A 585 -39.88 21.82 30.19
N GLY A 586 -40.32 22.85 29.48
CA GLY A 586 -40.01 24.21 29.90
C GLY A 586 -40.90 24.69 31.05
N PRO A 587 -40.67 25.93 31.51
CA PRO A 587 -41.22 26.44 32.77
C PRO A 587 -42.75 26.65 32.73
N ASN A 588 -43.34 26.73 31.54
CA ASN A 588 -44.76 26.94 31.33
C ASN A 588 -45.17 26.55 29.91
N ARG A 589 -46.46 26.66 29.62
CA ARG A 589 -47.04 26.30 28.31
C ARG A 589 -46.58 27.22 27.17
N GLN A 590 -46.26 28.49 27.44
CA GLN A 590 -45.71 29.40 26.42
C GLN A 590 -44.24 29.11 26.07
N GLN A 591 -43.62 28.17 26.78
CA GLN A 591 -42.24 27.74 26.56
C GLN A 591 -42.16 26.20 26.60
N ALA A 592 -43.04 25.54 25.88
CA ALA A 592 -43.09 24.08 25.84
C ALA A 592 -41.88 23.48 25.12
N ALA A 593 -41.46 22.27 25.52
CA ALA A 593 -40.45 21.52 24.80
C ALA A 593 -41.09 20.88 23.56
N VAL A 594 -40.52 21.09 22.37
CA VAL A 594 -41.11 20.63 21.10
C VAL A 594 -40.12 19.79 20.30
N ARG A 595 -40.53 18.56 19.96
CA ARG A 595 -39.94 17.81 18.84
C ARG A 595 -40.85 17.99 17.63
N ARG A 596 -40.32 18.57 16.56
CA ARG A 596 -41.05 18.82 15.31
C ARG A 596 -40.61 17.82 14.26
N TRP A 597 -41.54 17.03 13.73
CA TRP A 597 -41.31 16.19 12.56
C TRP A 597 -41.76 16.88 11.28
N VAL A 598 -40.98 16.80 10.20
CA VAL A 598 -41.27 17.38 8.89
C VAL A 598 -41.53 16.28 7.87
N ALA A 599 -42.69 16.32 7.22
CA ALA A 599 -43.07 15.31 6.24
C ALA A 599 -42.17 15.36 4.98
N PRO A 600 -41.46 14.27 4.62
CA PRO A 600 -40.58 14.25 3.44
C PRO A 600 -41.35 14.08 2.12
N SER A 601 -42.59 13.60 2.19
CA SER A 601 -43.47 13.36 1.04
C SER A 601 -44.95 13.42 1.46
N ASP A 602 -45.84 13.59 0.49
CA ASP A 602 -47.28 13.43 0.70
C ASP A 602 -47.60 11.97 1.05
N GLY A 603 -48.54 11.73 1.96
CA GLY A 603 -48.92 10.37 2.34
C GLY A 603 -49.81 10.25 3.57
N MET A 604 -50.01 9.00 4.00
CA MET A 604 -50.71 8.66 5.24
C MET A 604 -49.67 8.32 6.31
N LEU A 605 -49.71 9.03 7.42
CA LEU A 605 -48.83 8.88 8.57
C LEU A 605 -49.57 8.15 9.70
N ALA A 606 -48.96 7.10 10.24
CA ALA A 606 -49.33 6.50 11.51
C ALA A 606 -48.27 6.86 12.56
N ILE A 607 -48.71 7.12 13.79
CA ILE A 607 -47.84 7.51 14.90
C ILE A 607 -48.09 6.56 16.06
N GLU A 608 -47.03 5.95 16.58
CA GLU A 608 -47.07 5.17 17.81
C GLU A 608 -45.99 5.64 18.78
N GLY A 609 -46.24 5.56 20.07
CA GLY A 609 -45.28 5.96 21.07
C GLY A 609 -45.72 5.68 22.49
N LEU A 610 -44.83 5.98 23.43
CA LEU A 610 -45.04 5.79 24.86
C LEU A 610 -44.51 7.02 25.60
N ALA A 611 -45.41 7.80 26.19
CA ALA A 611 -45.09 8.93 27.04
C ALA A 611 -45.08 8.49 28.50
N ARG A 612 -44.07 8.88 29.28
CA ARG A 612 -43.94 8.57 30.70
C ARG A 612 -43.48 9.79 31.48
N HIS A 613 -44.07 9.96 32.66
CA HIS A 613 -43.58 10.89 33.66
C HIS A 613 -42.45 10.21 34.45
N GLN A 614 -41.25 10.81 34.47
CA GLN A 614 -40.08 10.26 35.15
C GLN A 614 -39.81 11.02 36.45
N LEU A 615 -40.05 10.35 37.57
CA LEU A 615 -39.62 10.83 38.88
C LEU A 615 -38.21 10.29 39.21
N PRO A 616 -37.36 11.07 39.91
CA PRO A 616 -36.15 10.55 40.53
C PRO A 616 -36.46 9.38 41.47
N ALA A 617 -35.59 8.37 41.52
CA ALA A 617 -35.81 7.14 42.29
C ALA A 617 -36.06 7.36 43.80
N GLU A 618 -35.67 8.52 44.35
CA GLU A 618 -35.81 8.88 45.76
C GLU A 618 -36.94 9.88 46.04
N ALA A 619 -37.66 10.36 45.01
CA ALA A 619 -38.63 11.44 45.12
C ALA A 619 -40.05 10.97 44.80
N SER A 620 -40.82 10.68 45.85
CA SER A 620 -42.26 10.95 45.85
C SER A 620 -42.47 12.38 46.37
N ASP A 621 -41.97 13.40 45.65
CA ASP A 621 -42.18 14.79 46.07
C ASP A 621 -43.64 15.18 45.75
N PRO A 622 -44.45 15.63 46.73
CA PRO A 622 -45.82 16.08 46.49
C PRO A 622 -45.93 17.26 45.50
N LYS A 623 -44.80 17.89 45.12
CA LYS A 623 -44.75 19.01 44.17
C LYS A 623 -44.76 18.61 42.68
N ALA A 624 -44.44 17.37 42.32
CA ALA A 624 -44.47 16.93 40.92
C ALA A 624 -45.92 16.74 40.45
N ASP A 625 -46.38 17.61 39.55
CA ASP A 625 -47.76 17.66 39.07
C ASP A 625 -47.96 16.93 37.73
N GLY A 626 -46.86 16.55 37.07
CA GLY A 626 -46.82 15.75 35.86
C GLY A 626 -46.77 16.60 34.59
N ILE A 627 -46.54 15.93 33.48
CA ILE A 627 -46.45 16.56 32.16
C ILE A 627 -47.77 16.44 31.40
N ARG A 628 -47.94 17.26 30.37
CA ARG A 628 -48.90 17.04 29.31
C ARG A 628 -48.16 16.81 27.99
N CYS A 629 -48.64 15.83 27.24
CA CYS A 629 -48.11 15.46 25.93
C CYS A 629 -49.17 15.73 24.87
N LEU A 630 -48.83 16.51 23.85
CA LEU A 630 -49.68 16.84 22.70
C LEU A 630 -49.02 16.41 21.39
N ILE A 631 -49.80 15.82 20.49
CA ILE A 631 -49.41 15.63 19.09
C ILE A 631 -50.30 16.54 18.25
N VAL A 632 -49.69 17.48 17.54
CA VAL A 632 -50.42 18.53 16.80
C VAL A 632 -49.98 18.55 15.34
N SER A 633 -50.95 18.56 14.43
CA SER A 633 -50.75 18.80 13.01
C SER A 633 -51.14 20.23 12.68
N ALA A 634 -50.30 20.92 11.89
CA ALA A 634 -50.59 22.27 11.42
C ALA A 634 -51.94 22.35 10.65
N ARG A 635 -52.35 21.25 10.01
CA ARG A 635 -53.61 21.17 9.23
C ARG A 635 -54.77 20.60 10.03
N ASN A 636 -54.53 19.56 10.82
CA ASN A 636 -55.59 18.78 11.47
C ASN A 636 -55.81 19.17 12.95
N GLY A 637 -55.03 20.11 13.48
CA GLY A 637 -55.09 20.49 14.89
C GLY A 637 -54.54 19.41 15.81
N ILE A 638 -55.09 19.31 17.03
CA ILE A 638 -54.68 18.31 18.02
C ILE A 638 -55.10 16.91 17.57
N LEU A 639 -54.11 16.05 17.34
CA LEU A 639 -54.28 14.64 17.01
C LEU A 639 -54.31 13.75 18.25
N PHE A 640 -53.62 14.17 19.32
CA PHE A 640 -53.55 13.47 20.59
C PHE A 640 -53.26 14.45 21.73
N GLU A 641 -53.89 14.25 22.88
CA GLU A 641 -53.63 15.00 24.11
C GLU A 641 -53.75 14.06 25.32
N ALA A 642 -52.76 14.06 26.21
CA ALA A 642 -52.86 13.36 27.48
C ALA A 642 -52.01 14.01 28.57
N GLY A 643 -52.59 14.14 29.77
CA GLY A 643 -51.84 14.37 31.00
C GLY A 643 -51.17 13.06 31.47
N VAL A 644 -49.88 13.11 31.79
CA VAL A 644 -49.08 11.98 32.23
C VAL A 644 -48.49 12.30 33.60
N ARG A 645 -49.01 11.66 34.65
CA ARG A 645 -48.51 11.80 36.01
C ARG A 645 -48.34 10.43 36.64
N ASN A 646 -47.10 10.11 37.01
CA ASN A 646 -46.69 8.86 37.69
C ASN A 646 -47.23 7.61 36.98
N ARG A 647 -47.29 7.66 35.66
CA ARG A 647 -47.81 6.62 34.79
C ARG A 647 -47.15 6.70 33.43
N GLU A 648 -47.39 5.67 32.62
CA GLU A 648 -47.10 5.68 31.20
C GLU A 648 -48.41 5.73 30.40
N VAL A 649 -48.39 6.41 29.27
CA VAL A 649 -49.53 6.56 28.37
C VAL A 649 -49.07 6.23 26.96
N ARG A 650 -49.72 5.26 26.31
CA ARG A 650 -49.51 4.98 24.89
C ARG A 650 -50.06 6.13 24.05
N THR A 651 -49.22 6.72 23.21
CA THR A 651 -49.60 7.78 22.28
C THR A 651 -49.77 7.16 20.90
N ALA A 652 -50.99 7.14 20.36
CA ALA A 652 -51.27 6.50 19.08
C ALA A 652 -52.19 7.36 18.20
N VAL A 653 -51.80 7.57 16.95
CA VAL A 653 -52.61 8.19 15.90
C VAL A 653 -52.64 7.21 14.73
N ALA A 654 -53.80 6.59 14.49
CA ALA A 654 -53.91 5.46 13.58
C ALA A 654 -53.59 5.83 12.12
N GLN A 655 -54.15 6.94 11.62
CA GLN A 655 -53.87 7.47 10.29
C GLN A 655 -54.19 8.97 10.24
N VAL A 656 -53.20 9.78 9.85
CA VAL A 656 -53.36 11.19 9.54
C VAL A 656 -52.72 11.48 8.18
N GLY A 657 -53.45 12.17 7.29
CA GLY A 657 -52.85 12.62 6.04
C GLY A 657 -51.80 13.70 6.30
N VAL A 658 -50.70 13.69 5.54
CA VAL A 658 -49.67 14.74 5.56
C VAL A 658 -49.28 15.16 4.14
N THR A 659 -48.84 16.41 3.99
CA THR A 659 -48.27 16.95 2.75
C THR A 659 -46.78 17.21 2.91
N LYS A 660 -45.98 17.11 1.85
CA LYS A 660 -44.54 17.34 1.88
C LYS A 660 -44.23 18.73 2.44
N GLY A 661 -43.39 18.77 3.47
CA GLY A 661 -43.02 19.99 4.20
C GLY A 661 -43.97 20.36 5.35
N GLU A 662 -45.07 19.63 5.54
CA GLU A 662 -45.96 19.78 6.70
C GLU A 662 -45.27 19.34 8.00
N PHE A 663 -45.61 20.00 9.10
CA PHE A 663 -45.06 19.70 10.42
C PHE A 663 -46.06 18.95 11.31
N ILE A 664 -45.55 17.96 12.05
CA ILE A 664 -46.20 17.33 13.20
C ILE A 664 -45.39 17.66 14.44
N ASP A 665 -46.01 18.36 15.39
CA ASP A 665 -45.37 18.79 16.63
C ASP A 665 -45.72 17.85 17.77
N PHE A 666 -44.70 17.35 18.44
CA PHE A 666 -44.78 16.60 19.67
C PHE A 666 -44.36 17.54 20.80
N ILE A 667 -45.37 18.05 21.52
CA ILE A 667 -45.21 19.11 22.50
C ILE A 667 -45.32 18.50 23.89
N THR A 668 -44.34 18.81 24.75
CA THR A 668 -44.36 18.48 26.17
C THR A 668 -44.30 19.75 26.99
N ASP A 669 -45.36 20.00 27.75
CA ASP A 669 -45.50 21.15 28.64
C ASP A 669 -45.86 20.70 30.07
N PRO A 670 -45.60 21.53 31.09
CA PRO A 670 -45.97 21.20 32.46
C PRO A 670 -47.48 21.32 32.68
N GLN A 671 -48.05 20.52 33.59
CA GLN A 671 -49.47 20.68 33.92
C GLN A 671 -49.75 21.96 34.71
N ALA A 672 -48.91 22.30 35.70
CA ALA A 672 -48.94 23.60 36.37
C ALA A 672 -47.56 24.26 36.48
N GLY A 673 -46.55 23.56 37.01
CA GLY A 673 -45.14 23.99 37.05
C GLY A 673 -44.20 22.93 36.48
N ASP A 674 -42.92 23.25 36.28
CA ASP A 674 -41.93 22.33 35.69
C ASP A 674 -41.09 21.56 36.72
N ALA A 675 -41.35 21.77 38.01
CA ALA A 675 -40.52 21.25 39.09
C ALA A 675 -40.61 19.72 39.19
N PHE A 676 -39.50 19.05 38.88
CA PHE A 676 -39.33 17.59 38.94
C PHE A 676 -40.09 16.81 37.87
N ASP A 677 -40.51 17.45 36.77
CA ASP A 677 -41.34 16.84 35.73
C ASP A 677 -40.53 16.36 34.51
N SER A 678 -39.42 15.63 34.75
CA SER A 678 -38.70 14.98 33.64
C SER A 678 -39.60 13.98 32.92
N PHE A 679 -39.39 13.81 31.62
CA PHE A 679 -40.22 12.93 30.80
C PHE A 679 -39.41 11.98 29.94
N GLY A 680 -40.00 10.81 29.69
CA GLY A 680 -39.61 9.94 28.57
C GLY A 680 -40.70 9.95 27.52
N TRP A 681 -40.37 10.16 26.25
CA TRP A 681 -41.34 10.06 25.17
C TRP A 681 -40.68 9.62 23.87
N LYS A 682 -40.75 8.32 23.61
CA LYS A 682 -40.33 7.73 22.34
C LYS A 682 -41.52 7.65 21.40
N VAL A 683 -41.32 8.02 20.15
CA VAL A 683 -42.34 7.96 19.10
C VAL A 683 -41.74 7.41 17.81
N THR A 684 -42.50 6.54 17.16
CA THR A 684 -42.19 5.92 15.87
C THR A 684 -43.27 6.32 14.88
N LEU A 685 -42.85 6.77 13.71
CA LEU A 685 -43.69 7.32 12.65
C LEU A 685 -43.57 6.42 11.43
N SER A 686 -44.71 5.91 10.96
CA SER A 686 -44.82 5.10 9.74
C SER A 686 -45.52 5.91 8.66
N LEU A 687 -44.79 6.30 7.61
CA LEU A 687 -45.32 7.06 6.48
C LEU A 687 -45.47 6.16 5.25
N VAL A 688 -46.70 6.06 4.74
CA VAL A 688 -47.02 5.44 3.45
C VAL A 688 -47.24 6.56 2.41
N PRO A 689 -46.32 6.76 1.45
CA PRO A 689 -46.42 7.82 0.46
C PRO A 689 -47.62 7.65 -0.48
N ALA A 690 -48.21 8.77 -0.88
CA ALA A 690 -49.30 8.79 -1.84
C ALA A 690 -48.86 8.16 -3.18
N GLY A 691 -49.65 7.22 -3.69
CA GLY A 691 -49.38 6.52 -4.95
C GLY A 691 -48.33 5.40 -4.87
N ARG A 692 -47.71 5.16 -3.70
CA ARG A 692 -46.73 4.07 -3.50
C ARG A 692 -47.01 3.27 -2.22
N PRO A 693 -48.11 2.50 -2.16
CA PRO A 693 -48.54 1.80 -0.96
C PRO A 693 -47.60 0.67 -0.49
N ARG A 694 -46.57 0.32 -1.28
CA ARG A 694 -45.57 -0.70 -0.93
C ARG A 694 -44.27 -0.13 -0.36
N GLU A 695 -44.11 1.20 -0.34
CA GLU A 695 -42.91 1.87 0.17
C GLU A 695 -43.23 2.52 1.52
N GLU A 696 -43.08 1.80 2.64
CA GLU A 696 -43.27 2.39 3.97
C GLU A 696 -41.94 2.96 4.50
N SER A 697 -41.94 4.22 4.94
CA SER A 697 -40.80 4.87 5.59
C SER A 697 -41.03 4.94 7.09
N CYS A 698 -40.03 4.55 7.88
CA CYS A 698 -40.08 4.58 9.35
C CYS A 698 -39.14 5.66 9.89
N PHE A 699 -39.61 6.46 10.85
CA PHE A 699 -38.81 7.46 11.58
C PHE A 699 -38.95 7.24 13.08
N ASP A 700 -37.85 7.24 13.81
CA ASP A 700 -37.81 6.95 15.25
C ASP A 700 -37.19 8.13 15.99
N SER A 701 -37.93 8.75 16.90
CA SER A 701 -37.49 10.00 17.54
C SER A 701 -36.28 9.84 18.44
N ALA A 702 -35.96 8.63 18.90
CA ALA A 702 -34.77 8.36 19.69
C ALA A 702 -33.59 7.91 18.80
N ALA A 703 -33.83 6.98 17.86
CA ALA A 703 -32.78 6.50 16.96
C ALA A 703 -32.31 7.56 15.98
N ASP A 704 -33.17 8.52 15.61
CA ASP A 704 -32.85 9.63 14.71
C ASP A 704 -32.34 10.88 15.44
N PHE A 705 -32.27 10.85 16.78
CA PHE A 705 -31.84 12.00 17.58
C PHE A 705 -30.36 12.29 17.37
N ARG A 706 -30.04 13.49 16.88
CA ARG A 706 -28.66 13.93 16.60
C ARG A 706 -28.46 15.38 17.05
N GLY A 707 -27.27 15.69 17.55
CA GLY A 707 -26.75 17.05 17.65
C GLY A 707 -26.12 17.51 16.34
N PRO A 708 -25.63 18.76 16.27
CA PRO A 708 -24.76 19.18 15.18
C PRO A 708 -23.48 18.33 15.23
N ASP A 709 -22.99 17.83 14.09
CA ASP A 709 -21.73 17.08 14.05
C ASP A 709 -20.58 17.98 14.53
N PRO A 710 -20.00 17.73 15.72
CA PRO A 710 -18.98 18.61 16.28
C PRO A 710 -17.65 18.52 15.52
N THR A 711 -17.50 17.57 14.59
CA THR A 711 -16.25 17.33 13.86
C THR A 711 -16.21 17.96 12.46
N SER A 712 -17.34 18.46 11.93
CA SER A 712 -17.39 19.12 10.62
C SER A 712 -18.59 20.07 10.52
N PRO A 713 -18.45 21.36 10.92
CA PRO A 713 -19.50 22.34 10.67
C PRO A 713 -19.79 22.44 9.17
N PRO A 714 -21.04 22.70 8.76
CA PRO A 714 -21.38 22.87 7.36
C PRO A 714 -20.55 24.01 6.76
N LEU A 715 -20.15 23.84 5.49
CA LEU A 715 -19.45 24.88 4.73
C LEU A 715 -20.33 26.14 4.63
N SER A 716 -19.73 27.32 4.79
CA SER A 716 -20.39 28.61 4.52
C SER A 716 -20.74 28.75 3.02
N PRO A 717 -21.55 29.74 2.61
CA PRO A 717 -21.98 29.91 1.21
C PRO A 717 -20.82 30.04 0.23
N ARG A 718 -19.79 30.80 0.62
CA ARG A 718 -18.56 30.99 -0.15
C ARG A 718 -17.74 29.70 -0.22
N GLU A 719 -17.64 28.96 0.87
CA GLU A 719 -16.96 27.68 0.89
C GLU A 719 -17.70 26.62 0.06
N LYS A 720 -19.04 26.62 0.06
CA LYS A 720 -19.86 25.77 -0.83
C LYS A 720 -19.63 26.13 -2.30
N LEU A 721 -19.60 27.42 -2.64
CA LEU A 721 -19.33 27.83 -4.01
C LEU A 721 -17.90 27.49 -4.45
N ALA A 722 -16.91 27.67 -3.56
CA ALA A 722 -15.55 27.21 -3.79
C ALA A 722 -15.49 25.70 -4.02
N GLN A 723 -16.26 24.91 -3.26
CA GLN A 723 -16.41 23.48 -3.49
C GLN A 723 -16.99 23.20 -4.88
N VAL A 724 -18.08 23.87 -5.29
CA VAL A 724 -18.68 23.72 -6.62
C VAL A 724 -17.65 23.93 -7.73
N LEU A 725 -16.76 24.92 -7.59
CA LEU A 725 -15.68 25.16 -8.56
C LEU A 725 -14.67 24.00 -8.62
N LEU A 726 -14.31 23.39 -7.48
CA LEU A 726 -13.42 22.22 -7.44
C LEU A 726 -14.09 20.94 -7.97
N LEU A 727 -15.42 20.93 -8.07
CA LEU A 727 -16.24 19.81 -8.54
C LEU A 727 -16.62 19.89 -10.02
N CYS A 728 -16.47 21.05 -10.64
CA CYS A 728 -16.97 21.25 -11.99
C CYS A 728 -16.17 20.44 -13.02
N ASN A 729 -16.78 20.16 -14.17
CA ASN A 729 -16.12 19.41 -15.23
C ASN A 729 -14.87 20.15 -15.76
N GLU A 730 -14.90 21.48 -15.80
CA GLU A 730 -13.74 22.28 -16.24
C GLU A 730 -12.54 22.14 -15.31
N PHE A 731 -12.76 21.90 -14.01
CA PHE A 731 -11.69 21.65 -13.05
C PHE A 731 -11.20 20.21 -13.08
N THR A 732 -12.12 19.25 -13.25
CA THR A 732 -11.84 17.82 -13.10
C THR A 732 -11.45 17.13 -14.41
N PHE A 733 -11.56 17.80 -15.55
CA PHE A 733 -11.17 17.30 -16.87
C PHE A 733 -10.17 18.24 -17.56
N VAL A 734 -9.29 17.65 -18.37
CA VAL A 734 -8.50 18.36 -19.38
C VAL A 734 -9.36 18.50 -20.62
N ASP A 735 -9.64 19.74 -21.02
CA ASP A 735 -10.30 20.14 -22.28
C ASP A 735 -9.26 20.50 -23.34
#